data_AF-A0A954WYJ3-F1
#
_entry.id   AF-A0A954WYJ3-F1
#
_cell.length_a   1.000
_cell.length_b   1.000
_cell.length_c   1.000
_cell.angle_alpha   90.00
_cell.angle_beta   90.00
_cell.angle_gamma   90.00
#
_symmetry.space_group_name_H-M   'P 1'
#
loop_
_entity.id
_entity.type
_entity.pdbx_description
1 polymer ?
#
loop_
_entity_poly.entity_id
_entity_poly.type
_entity_poly.pdbx_seq_one_letter_code
_entity_poly.pdbx_strand_id
1 'polypeptide(L)'
;MNSPNAWHQRGVLAILLTCCVLFPPALRGEPIPRNLQIVLNSTEPVQAKRDGRLPLFVLPISGSLRGVDDAATFEALTQLDARAIGYSVEWNHNDFDASAAEGLRIARIQRKLGQPVAVNANSCLYSFIDGSEKTLHVDANGVRFADSSLGGKLGCPFALEHRIPVIKERVERFLRAYKAAGIEIDFIFADWEIDGPIEWNDSWAAHKKCEVCKSKIAKLDDFREFQKELRSIRSEIQRVAFGDNVTRYFPGCLVGNYGTCPHNGRRYWYDYFEKEPAENIPVETDGRAKYREWVHEFESTGYTFSMPVVYTWYPIFHWYDFADADYRWFYNMLLVGSNAGRHTPANVPIIPFVHWHTTAPPKQVDQSVKQFGATTYQDLLWHLLLRGHDTFFLWCMPDELEEEIRLVHQVYAESLQFNSFIKRGIPISFDVPRQASSVVSGLRLGNRVLIRRSDFADAAAAPISVVLDDGNQVVAADAGMRVSSIEPRQNHDGFIHRGGKKLFPIGFYEMPESDADLKRMADAGVNLVTTGTKQSLDRAHAFGMSGWMPLPLQSGATDVLRKRVEEVGDHPALAVWEGPDEIIWTFTAYSFLKDRAGFTRDDWNAQKPIAVEYSEKEAAKIMPAMRNAIAMIRQIDQHNRPVWINEAVDSDARFARQYMPHIDITGADYYAVRSDGTDLASIGRATDRWNAIGQGNPVWMVLQGFSWHAAKATRTKLYPTFAQSRFMAYDAIVHGARGVLYWGSNTIDEPQFRTSLYALTSELSALQPFLTGERMDGVDANLIHDLFDKNGIGVRSLLLRHEEDFLLILVNEDDHHRLGVDVHGLDVLNGREMQLLYGNEKATIANGNLVTRMQPFEVKVFSTLKDAYETKWRDGREF
;
A
#
# COMPACT_ATOMS: atom_id res chain seq x y z
N MET A 1 28.44 -3.01 -54.74
CA MET A 1 27.69 -1.86 -55.30
C MET A 1 26.28 -1.90 -54.73
N ASN A 2 25.64 -0.74 -54.58
CA ASN A 2 24.42 -0.42 -53.82
C ASN A 2 24.63 -0.22 -52.30
N SER A 3 25.09 1.00 -51.99
CA SER A 3 25.12 1.65 -50.67
C SER A 3 23.71 2.09 -50.25
N PRO A 4 23.28 1.83 -48.99
CA PRO A 4 22.20 2.55 -48.33
C PRO A 4 22.73 3.47 -47.21
N ASN A 5 23.85 4.16 -47.42
CA ASN A 5 24.37 5.16 -46.49
C ASN A 5 24.15 6.58 -47.03
N ALA A 6 22.94 7.13 -46.84
CA ALA A 6 22.69 8.57 -47.05
C ALA A 6 21.46 9.14 -46.31
N TRP A 7 20.57 8.31 -45.72
CA TRP A 7 19.24 8.79 -45.30
C TRP A 7 18.95 8.70 -43.78
N HIS A 8 19.83 8.13 -42.96
CA HIS A 8 19.63 8.08 -41.49
C HIS A 8 20.22 9.27 -40.72
N GLN A 9 21.14 10.05 -41.31
CA GLN A 9 21.70 11.22 -40.63
C GLN A 9 20.79 12.46 -40.64
N ARG A 10 19.76 12.53 -41.50
CA ARG A 10 18.82 13.67 -41.53
C ARG A 10 17.65 13.54 -40.55
N GLY A 11 17.36 12.34 -40.04
CA GLY A 11 16.25 12.11 -39.09
C GLY A 11 16.61 12.34 -37.62
N VAL A 12 17.87 12.08 -37.23
CA VAL A 12 18.33 12.23 -35.84
C VAL A 12 18.66 13.70 -35.52
N LEU A 13 19.23 14.44 -36.48
CA LEU A 13 19.38 15.89 -36.37
C LEU A 13 18.02 16.60 -36.40
N ALA A 14 17.01 15.95 -36.99
CA ALA A 14 15.58 16.22 -36.88
C ALA A 14 15.16 16.55 -35.44
N ILE A 15 15.36 15.54 -34.58
CA ILE A 15 14.77 15.47 -33.24
C ILE A 15 15.57 16.24 -32.19
N LEU A 16 16.91 16.19 -32.26
CA LEU A 16 17.80 16.99 -31.41
C LEU A 16 17.79 18.49 -31.73
N LEU A 17 17.28 18.91 -32.91
CA LEU A 17 16.94 20.31 -33.19
C LEU A 17 15.44 20.63 -33.08
N THR A 18 14.51 19.67 -33.01
CA THR A 18 13.07 19.96 -32.80
C THR A 18 12.65 20.14 -31.34
N CYS A 19 13.58 20.17 -30.37
CA CYS A 19 13.31 20.96 -29.15
C CYS A 19 13.33 22.48 -29.44
N CYS A 20 13.84 22.89 -30.61
CA CYS A 20 13.47 24.15 -31.26
C CYS A 20 12.37 23.87 -32.29
N VAL A 21 11.11 23.77 -31.87
CA VAL A 21 9.99 23.79 -32.83
C VAL A 21 9.93 25.20 -33.42
N LEU A 22 10.59 25.40 -34.56
CA LEU A 22 10.39 26.59 -35.39
C LEU A 22 8.98 26.50 -36.00
N PHE A 23 7.98 26.96 -35.24
CA PHE A 23 6.75 27.43 -35.85
C PHE A 23 7.10 28.62 -36.76
N PRO A 24 6.47 28.73 -37.94
CA PRO A 24 6.65 29.94 -38.75
C PRO A 24 6.29 31.17 -37.89
N PRO A 25 7.05 32.28 -38.00
CA PRO A 25 6.66 33.54 -37.37
C PRO A 25 5.23 33.87 -37.79
N ALA A 26 4.53 34.64 -36.96
CA ALA A 26 3.17 35.11 -37.23
C ALA A 26 3.02 35.47 -38.73
N LEU A 27 1.98 34.93 -39.38
CA LEU A 27 1.59 35.41 -40.70
C LEU A 27 1.49 36.94 -40.60
N ARG A 28 2.06 37.66 -41.56
CA ARG A 28 2.06 39.14 -41.58
C ARG A 28 0.64 39.64 -41.24
N GLY A 29 0.44 40.17 -40.03
CA GLY A 29 -0.83 40.72 -39.57
C GLY A 29 -1.37 40.22 -38.23
N GLU A 30 -0.89 39.10 -37.67
CA GLU A 30 -1.36 38.61 -36.36
C GLU A 30 -0.41 39.02 -35.20
N PRO A 31 -0.95 39.45 -34.03
CA PRO A 31 -0.14 40.04 -32.95
C PRO A 31 0.63 39.01 -32.10
N ILE A 32 0.27 37.73 -32.13
CA ILE A 32 0.89 36.65 -31.36
C ILE A 32 1.01 35.34 -32.18
N PRO A 33 1.93 34.42 -31.85
CA PRO A 33 2.12 33.17 -32.58
C PRO A 33 0.93 32.19 -32.50
N ARG A 34 0.79 31.33 -33.52
CA ARG A 34 -0.35 30.40 -33.68
C ARG A 34 -0.53 29.41 -32.52
N ASN A 35 0.53 28.80 -32.01
CA ASN A 35 0.46 27.88 -30.87
C ASN A 35 -0.09 28.56 -29.61
N LEU A 36 0.28 29.83 -29.36
CA LEU A 36 -0.26 30.60 -28.24
C LEU A 36 -1.74 30.94 -28.45
N GLN A 37 -2.15 31.28 -29.68
CA GLN A 37 -3.57 31.46 -30.01
C GLN A 37 -4.40 30.19 -29.78
N ILE A 38 -3.88 29.02 -30.19
CA ILE A 38 -4.55 27.73 -29.95
C ILE A 38 -4.80 27.54 -28.45
N VAL A 39 -3.78 27.76 -27.61
CA VAL A 39 -3.93 27.67 -26.15
C VAL A 39 -5.00 28.64 -25.64
N LEU A 40 -4.96 29.91 -26.04
CA LEU A 40 -5.93 30.91 -25.57
C LEU A 40 -7.38 30.65 -26.03
N ASN A 41 -7.55 30.08 -27.23
CA ASN A 41 -8.87 29.74 -27.78
C ASN A 41 -9.43 28.44 -27.19
N SER A 42 -8.56 27.52 -26.75
CA SER A 42 -8.96 26.20 -26.23
C SER A 42 -9.12 26.16 -24.71
N THR A 43 -8.91 27.30 -24.03
CA THR A 43 -8.94 27.41 -22.57
C THR A 43 -9.69 28.65 -22.11
N GLU A 44 -10.28 28.57 -20.92
CA GLU A 44 -11.12 29.62 -20.34
C GLU A 44 -10.49 30.26 -19.10
N PRO A 45 -10.74 31.55 -18.81
CA PRO A 45 -10.33 32.15 -17.55
C PRO A 45 -10.87 31.38 -16.34
N VAL A 46 -10.01 31.15 -15.35
CA VAL A 46 -10.36 30.37 -14.16
C VAL A 46 -11.29 31.17 -13.24
N GLN A 47 -12.27 30.48 -12.65
CA GLN A 47 -13.25 31.11 -11.75
C GLN A 47 -12.72 31.27 -10.32
N ALA A 48 -11.82 30.38 -9.89
CA ALA A 48 -11.21 30.41 -8.55
C ALA A 48 -9.75 30.90 -8.63
N LYS A 49 -9.30 31.65 -7.62
CA LYS A 49 -7.92 32.16 -7.56
C LYS A 49 -6.93 31.01 -7.35
N ARG A 50 -5.77 31.11 -8.00
CA ARG A 50 -4.65 30.17 -7.85
C ARG A 50 -4.11 30.06 -6.42
N ASP A 51 -4.25 31.11 -5.61
CA ASP A 51 -3.84 31.16 -4.19
C ASP A 51 -2.43 30.58 -3.94
N GLY A 52 -1.45 31.00 -4.74
CA GLY A 52 -0.05 30.56 -4.60
C GLY A 52 0.25 29.11 -5.06
N ARG A 53 -0.73 28.35 -5.55
CA ARG A 53 -0.49 27.04 -6.21
C ARG A 53 0.35 27.23 -7.48
N LEU A 54 1.19 26.28 -7.87
CA LEU A 54 1.96 26.37 -9.13
C LEU A 54 1.03 26.42 -10.35
N PRO A 55 1.32 27.21 -11.40
CA PRO A 55 0.49 27.28 -12.60
C PRO A 55 0.58 25.99 -13.42
N LEU A 56 -0.35 25.80 -14.36
CA LEU A 56 -0.21 24.80 -15.41
C LEU A 56 0.88 25.24 -16.39
N PHE A 57 1.88 24.40 -16.65
CA PHE A 57 2.91 24.67 -17.65
C PHE A 57 2.60 23.95 -18.96
N VAL A 58 2.91 24.59 -20.08
CA VAL A 58 2.61 24.10 -21.43
C VAL A 58 3.87 24.22 -22.27
N LEU A 59 4.57 23.10 -22.49
CA LEU A 59 5.86 23.08 -23.19
C LEU A 59 5.77 23.68 -24.60
N PRO A 60 4.74 23.35 -25.43
CA PRO A 60 4.67 23.84 -26.81
C PRO A 60 4.60 25.36 -27.01
N ILE A 61 4.30 26.14 -25.96
CA ILE A 61 4.30 27.62 -26.03
C ILE A 61 5.55 28.26 -25.40
N SER A 62 6.46 27.48 -24.83
CA SER A 62 7.72 28.01 -24.27
C SER A 62 8.50 28.77 -25.33
N GLY A 63 9.01 29.96 -24.99
CA GLY A 63 9.78 30.80 -25.90
C GLY A 63 9.00 31.42 -27.06
N SER A 64 7.70 31.13 -27.22
CA SER A 64 6.90 31.59 -28.36
C SER A 64 6.77 33.12 -28.47
N LEU A 65 6.84 33.85 -27.36
CA LEU A 65 6.80 35.32 -27.36
C LEU A 65 8.10 35.99 -27.86
N ARG A 66 9.09 35.21 -28.30
CA ARG A 66 10.32 35.74 -28.87
C ARG A 66 10.02 36.64 -30.07
N GLY A 67 10.44 37.91 -29.98
CA GLY A 67 10.27 38.89 -31.06
C GLY A 67 8.85 39.48 -31.17
N VAL A 68 7.94 39.15 -30.26
CA VAL A 68 6.63 39.81 -30.12
C VAL A 68 6.81 41.13 -29.36
N ASP A 69 6.15 42.20 -29.79
CA ASP A 69 6.28 43.51 -29.15
C ASP A 69 5.74 43.52 -27.70
N ASP A 70 6.14 44.54 -26.92
CA ASP A 70 5.82 44.62 -25.49
C ASP A 70 4.31 44.68 -25.21
N ALA A 71 3.50 45.31 -26.08
CA ALA A 71 2.06 45.46 -25.86
C ALA A 71 1.35 44.12 -26.07
N ALA A 72 1.65 43.42 -27.18
CA ALA A 72 1.14 42.08 -27.45
C ALA A 72 1.67 41.05 -26.43
N THR A 73 2.93 41.18 -26.00
CA THR A 73 3.53 40.34 -24.93
C THR A 73 2.78 40.52 -23.61
N PHE A 74 2.51 41.76 -23.21
CA PHE A 74 1.78 42.07 -21.97
C PHE A 74 0.36 41.50 -21.99
N GLU A 75 -0.36 41.67 -23.10
CA GLU A 75 -1.71 41.12 -23.25
C GLU A 75 -1.72 39.59 -23.21
N ALA A 76 -0.82 38.95 -23.96
CA ALA A 76 -0.71 37.48 -23.98
C ALA A 76 -0.44 36.91 -22.58
N LEU A 77 0.52 37.48 -21.84
CA LEU A 77 0.82 37.05 -20.48
C LEU A 77 -0.34 37.28 -19.51
N THR A 78 -1.09 38.38 -19.68
CA THR A 78 -2.31 38.65 -18.89
C THR A 78 -3.38 37.60 -19.16
N GLN A 79 -3.60 37.25 -20.42
CA GLN A 79 -4.58 36.23 -20.83
C GLN A 79 -4.22 34.83 -20.35
N LEU A 80 -2.93 34.47 -20.37
CA LEU A 80 -2.45 33.18 -19.86
C LEU A 80 -2.61 33.07 -18.33
N ASP A 81 -2.27 34.11 -17.57
CA ASP A 81 -2.43 34.10 -16.11
C ASP A 81 -3.90 34.10 -15.67
N ALA A 82 -4.78 34.77 -16.43
CA ALA A 82 -6.23 34.65 -16.23
C ALA A 82 -6.73 33.21 -16.38
N ARG A 83 -6.04 32.36 -17.14
CA ARG A 83 -6.27 30.91 -17.31
C ARG A 83 -5.44 30.05 -16.36
N ALA A 84 -4.66 30.68 -15.47
CA ALA A 84 -3.69 30.06 -14.58
C ALA A 84 -2.61 29.22 -15.30
N ILE A 85 -2.24 29.63 -16.52
CA ILE A 85 -1.18 29.03 -17.33
C ILE A 85 0.10 29.86 -17.18
N GLY A 86 1.20 29.18 -16.86
CA GLY A 86 2.53 29.78 -16.73
C GLY A 86 3.24 29.84 -18.07
N TYR A 87 4.04 30.90 -18.28
CA TYR A 87 4.87 31.07 -19.46
C TYR A 87 6.35 30.98 -19.12
N SER A 88 7.09 30.14 -19.85
CA SER A 88 8.55 30.01 -19.76
C SER A 88 9.26 30.61 -20.96
N VAL A 89 10.32 31.37 -20.70
CA VAL A 89 11.27 31.80 -21.74
C VAL A 89 12.26 30.70 -22.05
N GLU A 90 12.74 30.64 -23.29
CA GLU A 90 13.79 29.69 -23.69
C GLU A 90 15.17 30.34 -23.62
N TRP A 91 16.08 29.73 -22.86
CA TRP A 91 17.48 30.11 -22.90
C TRP A 91 18.19 29.36 -24.01
N ASN A 92 18.89 30.11 -24.87
CA ASN A 92 19.68 29.57 -25.97
C ASN A 92 21.12 30.07 -25.87
N HIS A 93 22.03 29.18 -25.47
CA HIS A 93 23.43 29.56 -25.24
C HIS A 93 24.21 29.84 -26.54
N ASN A 94 23.72 29.36 -27.70
CA ASN A 94 24.35 29.63 -28.99
C ASN A 94 24.10 31.08 -29.46
N ASP A 95 23.09 31.73 -28.90
CA ASP A 95 22.71 33.11 -29.18
C ASP A 95 22.48 33.86 -27.85
N PHE A 96 23.49 33.79 -26.99
CA PHE A 96 23.40 34.25 -25.59
C PHE A 96 22.90 35.69 -25.48
N ASP A 97 23.47 36.64 -26.24
CA ASP A 97 23.16 38.05 -26.06
C ASP A 97 21.68 38.35 -26.40
N ALA A 98 21.17 37.81 -27.52
CA ALA A 98 19.78 38.01 -27.90
C ALA A 98 18.82 37.23 -26.99
N SER A 99 19.17 36.00 -26.61
CA SER A 99 18.37 35.18 -25.70
C SER A 99 18.27 35.80 -24.30
N ALA A 100 19.38 36.31 -23.75
CA ALA A 100 19.38 36.98 -22.45
C ALA A 100 18.62 38.30 -22.49
N ALA A 101 18.80 39.12 -23.54
CA ALA A 101 18.05 40.37 -23.70
C ALA A 101 16.54 40.12 -23.75
N GLU A 102 16.11 39.13 -24.51
CA GLU A 102 14.70 38.76 -24.64
C GLU A 102 14.13 38.17 -23.36
N GLY A 103 14.84 37.23 -22.74
CA GLY A 103 14.45 36.63 -21.46
C GLY A 103 14.27 37.68 -20.37
N LEU A 104 15.19 38.64 -20.27
CA LEU A 104 15.10 39.77 -19.33
C LEU A 104 13.95 40.73 -19.68
N ARG A 105 13.68 40.99 -20.96
CA ARG A 105 12.54 41.82 -21.41
C ARG A 105 11.23 41.22 -20.92
N ILE A 106 10.99 39.94 -21.23
CA ILE A 106 9.76 39.24 -20.87
C ILE A 106 9.66 39.08 -19.34
N ALA A 107 10.76 38.73 -18.65
CA ALA A 107 10.74 38.58 -17.20
C ALA A 107 10.38 39.89 -16.46
N ARG A 108 10.79 41.06 -16.98
CA ARG A 108 10.34 42.36 -16.43
C ARG A 108 8.83 42.55 -16.58
N ILE A 109 8.23 42.07 -17.67
CA ILE A 109 6.79 42.13 -17.89
C ILE A 109 6.07 41.18 -16.92
N GLN A 110 6.54 39.93 -16.79
CA GLN A 110 6.02 38.97 -15.81
C GLN A 110 6.06 39.52 -14.38
N ARG A 111 7.19 40.13 -13.97
CA ARG A 111 7.32 40.79 -12.66
C ARG A 111 6.35 41.95 -12.46
N LYS A 112 6.10 42.77 -13.50
CA LYS A 112 5.07 43.84 -13.44
C LYS A 112 3.67 43.26 -13.25
N LEU A 113 3.39 42.09 -13.81
CA LEU A 113 2.13 41.37 -13.68
C LEU A 113 2.03 40.54 -12.39
N GLY A 114 3.09 40.46 -11.58
CA GLY A 114 3.14 39.61 -10.39
C GLY A 114 3.19 38.11 -10.70
N GLN A 115 3.60 37.74 -11.92
CA GLN A 115 3.69 36.37 -12.40
C GLN A 115 5.07 35.77 -12.12
N PRO A 116 5.17 34.43 -11.97
CA PRO A 116 6.46 33.76 -11.81
C PRO A 116 7.30 33.88 -13.09
N VAL A 117 8.60 34.10 -12.92
CA VAL A 117 9.59 34.05 -13.99
C VAL A 117 10.03 32.60 -14.17
N ALA A 118 9.61 31.99 -15.28
CA ALA A 118 9.90 30.61 -15.61
C ALA A 118 10.87 30.49 -16.80
N VAL A 119 11.74 29.48 -16.76
CA VAL A 119 12.80 29.27 -17.75
C VAL A 119 12.83 27.82 -18.25
N ASN A 120 12.88 27.65 -19.56
CA ASN A 120 13.30 26.42 -20.22
C ASN A 120 14.81 26.50 -20.49
N ALA A 121 15.59 25.62 -19.88
CA ALA A 121 17.05 25.59 -19.95
C ALA A 121 17.62 24.51 -20.89
N ASN A 122 16.79 23.85 -21.71
CA ASN A 122 17.17 22.71 -22.54
C ASN A 122 18.45 22.96 -23.33
N SER A 123 18.50 24.05 -24.10
CA SER A 123 19.65 24.39 -24.94
C SER A 123 20.95 24.48 -24.12
N CYS A 124 20.90 24.96 -22.87
CA CYS A 124 22.09 25.14 -22.06
C CYS A 124 22.75 23.82 -21.67
N LEU A 125 21.97 22.75 -21.49
CA LEU A 125 22.47 21.46 -21.00
C LEU A 125 23.01 20.54 -22.09
N TYR A 126 22.66 20.76 -23.37
CA TYR A 126 23.18 19.95 -24.47
C TYR A 126 24.46 20.54 -25.11
N SER A 127 25.52 19.77 -25.39
CA SER A 127 25.76 18.36 -25.05
C SER A 127 26.99 18.22 -24.15
N PHE A 128 26.89 17.37 -23.13
CA PHE A 128 28.02 16.88 -22.35
C PHE A 128 28.89 15.97 -23.20
N ILE A 129 28.30 15.04 -23.95
CA ILE A 129 29.01 14.26 -24.96
C ILE A 129 28.90 15.02 -26.30
N ASP A 130 29.90 15.86 -26.56
CA ASP A 130 29.93 16.75 -27.73
C ASP A 130 30.39 16.05 -29.04
N GLY A 131 30.66 14.74 -28.98
CA GLY A 131 31.12 13.93 -30.11
C GLY A 131 32.60 14.14 -30.46
N SER A 132 33.34 14.95 -29.72
CA SER A 132 34.80 15.05 -29.84
C SER A 132 35.49 13.76 -29.40
N GLU A 133 36.67 13.46 -29.93
CA GLU A 133 37.44 12.26 -29.55
C GLU A 133 37.68 12.14 -28.04
N LYS A 134 37.71 13.28 -27.34
CA LYS A 134 37.90 13.34 -25.88
C LYS A 134 36.71 12.78 -25.11
N THR A 135 35.50 12.81 -25.65
CA THR A 135 34.31 12.29 -24.97
C THR A 135 34.02 10.83 -25.33
N LEU A 136 34.64 10.29 -26.38
CA LEU A 136 34.40 8.93 -26.87
C LEU A 136 34.99 7.83 -25.99
N HIS A 137 34.41 6.62 -26.08
CA HIS A 137 35.00 5.41 -25.52
C HIS A 137 36.34 5.08 -26.18
N VAL A 138 37.16 4.29 -25.48
CA VAL A 138 38.48 3.79 -25.93
C VAL A 138 38.49 2.28 -25.80
N ASP A 139 38.73 1.56 -26.90
CA ASP A 139 38.85 0.09 -26.88
C ASP A 139 40.26 -0.39 -26.47
N ALA A 140 40.44 -1.71 -26.41
CA ALA A 140 41.72 -2.35 -26.04
C ALA A 140 42.89 -2.03 -26.98
N ASN A 141 42.62 -1.58 -28.21
CA ASN A 141 43.64 -1.18 -29.19
C ASN A 141 43.88 0.34 -29.18
N GLY A 142 43.23 1.08 -28.27
CA GLY A 142 43.30 2.54 -28.21
C GLY A 142 42.40 3.26 -29.23
N VAL A 143 41.53 2.53 -29.94
CA VAL A 143 40.64 3.11 -30.95
C VAL A 143 39.45 3.78 -30.27
N ARG A 144 39.14 5.00 -30.70
CA ARG A 144 38.01 5.78 -30.21
C ARG A 144 36.72 5.32 -30.87
N PHE A 145 35.66 5.10 -30.10
CA PHE A 145 34.35 4.71 -30.62
C PHE A 145 33.19 5.31 -29.81
N ALA A 146 32.00 5.32 -30.40
CA ALA A 146 30.77 5.78 -29.78
C ALA A 146 29.72 4.66 -29.80
N ASP A 147 28.85 4.65 -28.79
CA ASP A 147 27.54 4.01 -28.93
C ASP A 147 26.60 4.95 -29.70
N SER A 148 25.78 4.37 -30.60
CA SER A 148 24.82 5.11 -31.43
C SER A 148 23.38 4.64 -31.26
N SER A 149 23.14 3.77 -30.28
CA SER A 149 21.85 3.11 -30.06
C SER A 149 20.73 4.05 -29.57
N LEU A 150 21.06 5.29 -29.19
CA LEU A 150 20.13 6.38 -28.82
C LEU A 150 20.06 7.50 -29.88
N GLY A 151 20.47 7.22 -31.12
CA GLY A 151 20.46 8.19 -32.22
C GLY A 151 21.68 9.13 -32.23
N GLY A 152 22.13 9.61 -31.08
CA GLY A 152 23.36 10.42 -30.93
C GLY A 152 24.64 9.59 -30.78
N LYS A 153 25.81 10.25 -30.70
CA LYS A 153 27.07 9.59 -30.29
C LYS A 153 27.17 9.64 -28.77
N LEU A 154 27.11 8.50 -28.11
CA LEU A 154 27.37 8.35 -26.69
C LEU A 154 28.80 7.85 -26.47
N GLY A 155 29.43 8.35 -25.43
CA GLY A 155 30.83 8.13 -25.13
C GLY A 155 31.06 7.73 -23.68
N CYS A 156 32.31 7.81 -23.24
CA CYS A 156 32.69 7.37 -21.92
C CYS A 156 32.26 8.39 -20.85
N PRO A 157 31.46 8.00 -19.84
CA PRO A 157 31.02 8.92 -18.78
C PRO A 157 32.18 9.45 -17.93
N PHE A 158 33.27 8.68 -17.82
CA PHE A 158 34.50 9.09 -17.12
C PHE A 158 35.37 10.08 -17.90
N ALA A 159 34.99 10.42 -19.14
CA ALA A 159 35.69 11.38 -19.97
C ALA A 159 35.02 12.78 -19.97
N LEU A 160 33.99 12.97 -19.13
CA LEU A 160 33.16 14.18 -19.13
C LEU A 160 33.67 15.32 -18.24
N GLU A 161 34.72 15.10 -17.43
CA GLU A 161 35.24 16.08 -16.45
C GLU A 161 35.46 17.48 -17.06
N HIS A 162 36.07 17.55 -18.25
CA HIS A 162 36.34 18.81 -18.94
C HIS A 162 35.10 19.49 -19.52
N ARG A 163 33.98 18.77 -19.66
CA ARG A 163 32.72 19.29 -20.21
C ARG A 163 31.83 19.89 -19.13
N ILE A 164 31.92 19.40 -17.89
CA ILE A 164 31.10 19.87 -16.76
C ILE A 164 31.26 21.39 -16.53
N PRO A 165 32.49 21.97 -16.43
CA PRO A 165 32.65 23.41 -16.28
C PRO A 165 32.08 24.23 -17.45
N VAL A 166 32.11 23.68 -18.67
CA VAL A 166 31.58 24.37 -19.86
C VAL A 166 30.06 24.46 -19.81
N ILE A 167 29.38 23.37 -19.50
CA ILE A 167 27.91 23.37 -19.37
C ILE A 167 27.48 24.22 -18.17
N LYS A 168 28.18 24.09 -17.04
CA LYS A 168 27.97 24.94 -15.87
C LYS A 168 28.07 26.43 -16.21
N GLU A 169 29.09 26.84 -16.97
CA GLU A 169 29.25 28.24 -17.38
C GLU A 169 28.13 28.71 -18.32
N ARG A 170 27.64 27.85 -19.23
CA ARG A 170 26.51 28.20 -20.11
C ARG A 170 25.27 28.60 -19.30
N VAL A 171 24.95 27.84 -18.25
CA VAL A 171 23.85 28.16 -17.33
C VAL A 171 24.20 29.39 -16.47
N GLU A 172 25.40 29.42 -15.88
CA GLU A 172 25.82 30.52 -14.98
C GLU A 172 25.79 31.89 -15.65
N ARG A 173 26.10 32.00 -16.95
CA ARG A 173 26.06 33.28 -17.66
C ARG A 173 24.65 33.88 -17.67
N PHE A 174 23.62 33.06 -17.89
CA PHE A 174 22.24 33.53 -17.80
C PHE A 174 21.85 33.85 -16.34
N LEU A 175 22.21 32.98 -15.38
CA LEU A 175 21.95 33.24 -13.95
C LEU A 175 22.57 34.56 -13.48
N ARG A 176 23.81 34.85 -13.89
CA ARG A 176 24.50 36.11 -13.63
C ARG A 176 23.77 37.29 -14.27
N ALA A 177 23.29 37.17 -15.50
CA ALA A 177 22.55 38.23 -16.19
C ALA A 177 21.23 38.56 -15.48
N TYR A 178 20.45 37.56 -15.06
CA TYR A 178 19.20 37.75 -14.31
C TYR A 178 19.45 38.36 -12.93
N LYS A 179 20.45 37.86 -12.20
CA LYS A 179 20.84 38.38 -10.89
C LYS A 179 21.31 39.83 -10.99
N ALA A 180 22.13 40.17 -11.98
CA ALA A 180 22.59 41.54 -12.22
C ALA A 180 21.43 42.49 -12.59
N ALA A 181 20.39 41.99 -13.27
CA ALA A 181 19.19 42.74 -13.58
C ALA A 181 18.20 42.86 -12.40
N GLY A 182 18.49 42.24 -11.25
CA GLY A 182 17.58 42.21 -10.10
C GLY A 182 16.29 41.41 -10.35
N ILE A 183 16.33 40.46 -11.29
CA ILE A 183 15.21 39.59 -11.63
C ILE A 183 15.44 38.23 -10.99
N GLU A 184 14.55 37.83 -10.09
CA GLU A 184 14.54 36.47 -9.55
C GLU A 184 13.91 35.50 -10.54
N ILE A 185 14.45 34.28 -10.57
CA ILE A 185 13.90 33.15 -11.32
C ILE A 185 13.16 32.28 -10.31
N ASP A 186 11.87 32.05 -10.56
CA ASP A 186 11.00 31.29 -9.67
C ASP A 186 10.95 29.81 -10.05
N PHE A 187 11.05 29.52 -11.36
CA PHE A 187 10.96 28.16 -11.91
C PHE A 187 11.93 27.98 -13.08
N ILE A 188 12.65 26.87 -13.10
CA ILE A 188 13.51 26.50 -14.22
C ILE A 188 13.51 24.99 -14.39
N PHE A 189 13.37 24.54 -15.63
CA PHE A 189 13.38 23.11 -15.93
C PHE A 189 14.29 22.81 -17.12
N ALA A 190 14.63 21.54 -17.24
CA ALA A 190 15.23 21.00 -18.43
C ALA A 190 14.58 19.66 -18.84
N ASP A 191 14.74 19.36 -20.12
CA ASP A 191 14.38 18.13 -20.79
C ASP A 191 15.67 17.47 -21.31
N TRP A 192 16.57 17.15 -20.36
CA TRP A 192 17.85 16.53 -20.64
C TRP A 192 17.72 15.00 -20.53
N GLU A 193 17.54 14.37 -21.69
CA GLU A 193 17.15 12.97 -21.87
C GLU A 193 18.28 12.15 -22.48
N ILE A 194 18.67 12.47 -23.73
CA ILE A 194 19.52 11.66 -24.61
C ILE A 194 20.95 12.20 -24.74
N ASP A 195 21.56 12.53 -23.60
CA ASP A 195 22.95 12.96 -23.49
C ASP A 195 23.53 12.58 -22.10
N GLY A 196 24.86 12.48 -22.02
CA GLY A 196 25.58 12.05 -20.82
C GLY A 196 25.48 10.54 -20.51
N PRO A 197 25.73 10.14 -19.25
CA PRO A 197 25.66 8.74 -18.81
C PRO A 197 24.22 8.20 -18.89
N ILE A 198 24.03 7.12 -19.64
CA ILE A 198 22.77 6.37 -19.82
C ILE A 198 23.09 4.88 -19.94
N GLU A 199 22.35 4.01 -19.27
CA GLU A 199 22.63 2.58 -19.10
C GLU A 199 21.92 1.66 -20.10
N TRP A 200 20.96 2.20 -20.87
CA TRP A 200 20.03 1.43 -21.70
C TRP A 200 20.54 1.18 -23.13
N ASN A 201 19.80 0.33 -23.85
CA ASN A 201 20.10 -0.13 -25.20
C ASN A 201 21.50 -0.78 -25.30
N ASP A 202 22.36 -0.32 -26.21
CA ASP A 202 23.67 -0.93 -26.44
C ASP A 202 24.77 -0.36 -25.51
N SER A 203 24.40 0.55 -24.60
CA SER A 203 25.34 1.25 -23.73
C SER A 203 26.13 0.30 -22.85
N TRP A 204 25.49 -0.68 -22.21
CA TRP A 204 26.21 -1.64 -21.35
C TRP A 204 27.25 -2.45 -22.13
N ALA A 205 26.93 -2.86 -23.37
CA ALA A 205 27.86 -3.55 -24.25
C ALA A 205 29.01 -2.64 -24.71
N ALA A 206 28.75 -1.36 -24.96
CA ALA A 206 29.79 -0.37 -25.28
C ALA A 206 30.74 -0.14 -24.10
N HIS A 207 30.22 -0.05 -22.87
CA HIS A 207 31.04 0.11 -21.67
C HIS A 207 31.93 -1.10 -21.42
N LYS A 208 31.45 -2.33 -21.65
CA LYS A 208 32.26 -3.56 -21.58
C LYS A 208 33.39 -3.60 -22.61
N LYS A 209 33.32 -2.83 -23.69
CA LYS A 209 34.42 -2.70 -24.68
C LYS A 209 35.39 -1.57 -24.32
N CYS A 210 35.02 -0.67 -23.41
CA CYS A 210 35.82 0.50 -23.09
C CYS A 210 36.82 0.24 -21.96
N GLU A 211 38.12 0.39 -22.22
CA GLU A 211 39.18 0.17 -21.23
C GLU A 211 39.10 1.15 -20.04
N VAL A 212 38.70 2.40 -20.29
CA VAL A 212 38.48 3.37 -19.22
C VAL A 212 37.36 2.91 -18.28
N CYS A 213 36.21 2.49 -18.84
CA CYS A 213 35.08 2.01 -18.04
C CYS A 213 35.45 0.76 -17.25
N LYS A 214 36.15 -0.21 -17.85
CA LYS A 214 36.65 -1.42 -17.16
C LYS A 214 37.55 -1.08 -15.97
N SER A 215 38.40 -0.06 -16.10
CA SER A 215 39.30 0.35 -15.03
C SER A 215 38.61 1.08 -13.86
N LYS A 216 37.40 1.60 -14.08
CA LYS A 216 36.67 2.44 -13.12
C LYS A 216 35.49 1.74 -12.46
N ILE A 217 34.86 0.78 -13.16
CA ILE A 217 33.68 0.06 -12.66
C ILE A 217 34.12 -1.34 -12.23
N ALA A 218 34.19 -1.56 -10.91
CA ALA A 218 34.77 -2.77 -10.33
C ALA A 218 34.09 -4.08 -10.76
N LYS A 219 32.77 -4.08 -10.95
CA LYS A 219 31.96 -5.24 -11.36
C LYS A 219 31.12 -4.92 -12.59
N LEU A 220 31.77 -4.54 -13.70
CA LEU A 220 31.08 -4.11 -14.92
C LEU A 220 30.16 -5.18 -15.55
N ASP A 221 30.37 -6.46 -15.24
CA ASP A 221 29.49 -7.55 -15.68
C ASP A 221 28.21 -7.70 -14.85
N ASP A 222 28.06 -6.98 -13.74
CA ASP A 222 26.82 -6.84 -12.99
C ASP A 222 26.09 -5.56 -13.43
N PHE A 223 24.89 -5.71 -14.00
CA PHE A 223 24.10 -4.57 -14.47
C PHE A 223 23.72 -3.59 -13.35
N ARG A 224 23.48 -4.08 -12.12
CA ARG A 224 23.11 -3.22 -10.99
C ARG A 224 24.24 -2.29 -10.58
N GLU A 225 25.46 -2.85 -10.50
CA GLU A 225 26.67 -2.05 -10.21
C GLU A 225 26.96 -1.08 -11.36
N PHE A 226 26.83 -1.53 -12.61
CA PHE A 226 26.96 -0.66 -13.78
C PHE A 226 25.98 0.52 -13.77
N GLN A 227 24.68 0.26 -13.59
CA GLN A 227 23.65 1.29 -13.54
C GLN A 227 23.90 2.27 -12.40
N LYS A 228 24.25 1.77 -11.21
CA LYS A 228 24.55 2.58 -10.03
C LYS A 228 25.69 3.57 -10.29
N GLU A 229 26.79 3.12 -10.87
CA GLU A 229 27.92 4.00 -11.19
C GLU A 229 27.54 5.05 -12.25
N LEU A 230 26.81 4.66 -13.30
CA LEU A 230 26.36 5.61 -14.33
C LEU A 230 25.41 6.67 -13.76
N ARG A 231 24.43 6.27 -12.94
CA ARG A 231 23.47 7.19 -12.32
C ARG A 231 24.12 8.08 -11.25
N SER A 232 25.15 7.59 -10.56
CA SER A 232 25.98 8.41 -9.68
C SER A 232 26.65 9.56 -10.45
N ILE A 233 27.32 9.26 -11.57
CA ILE A 233 27.94 10.29 -12.42
C ILE A 233 26.87 11.23 -13.00
N ARG A 234 25.76 10.68 -13.50
CA ARG A 234 24.67 11.48 -14.10
C ARG A 234 24.08 12.46 -13.09
N SER A 235 23.81 12.02 -11.86
CA SER A 235 23.25 12.87 -10.82
C SER A 235 24.25 13.93 -10.33
N GLU A 236 25.53 13.59 -10.20
CA GLU A 236 26.58 14.56 -9.88
C GLU A 236 26.70 15.66 -10.94
N ILE A 237 26.70 15.28 -12.23
CA ILE A 237 26.74 16.24 -13.33
C ILE A 237 25.54 17.20 -13.28
N GLN A 238 24.34 16.66 -13.11
CA GLN A 238 23.11 17.45 -12.98
C GLN A 238 23.18 18.42 -11.79
N ARG A 239 23.67 17.95 -10.65
CA ARG A 239 23.84 18.77 -9.45
C ARG A 239 24.81 19.92 -9.68
N VAL A 240 26.00 19.64 -10.20
CA VAL A 240 27.06 20.64 -10.36
C VAL A 240 26.74 21.64 -11.47
N ALA A 241 26.21 21.17 -12.61
CA ALA A 241 25.97 22.03 -13.76
C ALA A 241 24.63 22.76 -13.71
N PHE A 242 23.62 22.19 -13.02
CA PHE A 242 22.25 22.69 -13.05
C PHE A 242 21.63 22.89 -11.65
N GLY A 243 21.38 21.83 -10.88
CA GLY A 243 20.66 21.90 -9.59
C GLY A 243 21.26 22.89 -8.57
N ASP A 244 22.44 22.58 -8.03
CA ASP A 244 23.16 23.45 -7.08
C ASP A 244 23.57 24.76 -7.75
N ASN A 245 23.82 24.73 -9.06
CA ASN A 245 24.21 25.90 -9.82
C ASN A 245 23.10 26.96 -9.83
N VAL A 246 21.86 26.57 -10.09
CA VAL A 246 20.68 27.45 -10.03
C VAL A 246 20.42 27.91 -8.61
N THR A 247 20.31 26.98 -7.65
CA THR A 247 19.89 27.29 -6.28
C THR A 247 20.90 28.14 -5.52
N ARG A 248 22.20 28.07 -5.87
CA ARG A 248 23.21 29.01 -5.37
C ARG A 248 22.92 30.46 -5.76
N TYR A 249 22.36 30.71 -6.93
CA TYR A 249 22.01 32.06 -7.38
C TYR A 249 20.64 32.49 -6.87
N PHE A 250 19.68 31.56 -6.90
CA PHE A 250 18.27 31.75 -6.55
C PHE A 250 17.79 30.61 -5.62
N PRO A 251 18.00 30.74 -4.28
CA PRO A 251 17.71 29.65 -3.33
C PRO A 251 16.24 29.21 -3.28
N GLY A 252 15.30 30.09 -3.65
CA GLY A 252 13.88 29.78 -3.71
C GLY A 252 13.39 29.22 -5.06
N CYS A 253 14.27 29.06 -6.04
CA CYS A 253 13.91 28.61 -7.38
C CYS A 253 13.56 27.11 -7.39
N LEU A 254 12.47 26.77 -8.07
CA LEU A 254 12.15 25.39 -8.41
C LEU A 254 13.00 24.96 -9.61
N VAL A 255 13.88 23.98 -9.42
CA VAL A 255 14.77 23.40 -10.44
C VAL A 255 14.56 21.89 -10.57
N GLY A 256 14.40 21.41 -11.80
CA GLY A 256 14.09 20.00 -12.07
C GLY A 256 14.37 19.60 -13.51
N ASN A 257 14.38 18.29 -13.74
CA ASN A 257 14.60 17.71 -15.07
C ASN A 257 13.58 16.61 -15.35
N TYR A 258 13.21 16.49 -16.62
CA TYR A 258 12.33 15.45 -17.12
C TYR A 258 12.72 14.05 -16.61
N GLY A 259 11.72 13.30 -16.13
CA GLY A 259 11.86 11.91 -15.71
C GLY A 259 12.65 11.67 -14.42
N THR A 260 13.11 12.72 -13.74
CA THR A 260 13.82 12.62 -12.46
C THR A 260 12.85 12.87 -11.30
N CYS A 261 12.57 11.82 -10.52
CA CYS A 261 11.63 11.84 -9.41
C CYS A 261 12.03 10.79 -8.35
N PRO A 262 11.62 10.94 -7.07
CA PRO A 262 11.64 9.84 -6.11
C PRO A 262 10.71 8.69 -6.52
N HIS A 263 11.10 7.45 -6.22
CA HIS A 263 10.39 6.24 -6.62
C HIS A 263 10.71 5.06 -5.68
N ASN A 264 10.05 3.91 -5.86
CA ASN A 264 10.24 2.66 -5.11
C ASN A 264 11.39 1.75 -5.61
N GLY A 265 12.38 2.29 -6.30
CA GLY A 265 13.41 1.50 -7.00
C GLY A 265 12.99 0.90 -8.35
N ARG A 266 11.84 1.25 -8.91
CA ARG A 266 11.39 0.80 -10.25
C ARG A 266 11.01 1.96 -11.18
N ARG A 267 11.18 1.74 -12.49
CA ARG A 267 10.59 2.56 -13.56
C ARG A 267 9.56 1.74 -14.35
N TYR A 268 8.37 2.35 -14.55
CA TYR A 268 7.18 1.70 -15.11
C TYR A 268 6.87 2.09 -16.56
N TRP A 269 7.82 2.68 -17.27
CA TRP A 269 7.65 3.15 -18.65
C TRP A 269 8.99 3.12 -19.37
N TYR A 270 8.94 3.08 -20.70
CA TYR A 270 10.10 3.23 -21.56
C TYR A 270 9.93 4.49 -22.39
N ASP A 271 10.99 5.27 -22.51
CA ASP A 271 11.00 6.43 -23.38
C ASP A 271 11.00 6.01 -24.87
N TYR A 272 10.69 6.95 -25.77
CA TYR A 272 10.58 6.70 -27.21
C TYR A 272 11.85 6.12 -27.84
N PHE A 273 13.01 6.37 -27.23
CA PHE A 273 14.32 5.89 -27.69
C PHE A 273 14.76 4.58 -27.04
N GLU A 274 14.07 4.12 -26.00
CA GLU A 274 14.49 2.97 -25.21
C GLU A 274 13.88 1.66 -25.74
N LYS A 275 14.68 0.60 -25.74
CA LYS A 275 14.26 -0.75 -26.13
C LYS A 275 13.90 -1.59 -24.90
N GLU A 276 13.16 -2.66 -25.12
CA GLU A 276 12.90 -3.65 -24.08
C GLU A 276 14.22 -4.18 -23.48
N PRO A 277 14.30 -4.36 -22.14
CA PRO A 277 15.51 -4.89 -21.50
C PRO A 277 15.96 -6.24 -22.07
N ALA A 278 17.27 -6.40 -22.27
CA ALA A 278 17.87 -7.68 -22.64
C ALA A 278 17.68 -8.74 -21.54
N GLU A 279 17.74 -10.03 -21.88
CA GLU A 279 17.43 -11.15 -20.97
C GLU A 279 18.24 -11.18 -19.66
N ASN A 280 19.46 -10.64 -19.68
CA ASN A 280 20.36 -10.61 -18.54
C ASN A 280 20.27 -9.33 -17.68
N ILE A 281 19.31 -8.45 -17.98
CA ILE A 281 19.03 -7.26 -17.18
C ILE A 281 17.92 -7.58 -16.18
N PRO A 282 18.13 -7.37 -14.86
CA PRO A 282 17.10 -7.60 -13.86
C PRO A 282 15.84 -6.76 -14.08
N VAL A 283 14.67 -7.42 -14.10
CA VAL A 283 13.35 -6.78 -14.22
C VAL A 283 12.36 -7.44 -13.28
N GLU A 284 11.30 -6.70 -12.94
CA GLU A 284 10.08 -7.25 -12.33
C GLU A 284 8.99 -7.32 -13.38
N THR A 285 8.24 -8.41 -13.38
CA THR A 285 7.21 -8.65 -14.38
C THR A 285 5.82 -8.45 -13.79
N ASP A 286 4.94 -7.80 -14.56
CA ASP A 286 3.53 -7.64 -14.25
C ASP A 286 2.74 -7.74 -15.56
N GLY A 287 2.00 -8.83 -15.74
CA GLY A 287 1.50 -9.23 -17.06
C GLY A 287 2.66 -9.42 -18.05
N ARG A 288 2.63 -8.67 -19.16
CA ARG A 288 3.73 -8.61 -20.15
C ARG A 288 4.67 -7.44 -19.92
N ALA A 289 4.42 -6.58 -18.94
CA ALA A 289 5.32 -5.49 -18.59
C ALA A 289 6.63 -6.03 -17.99
N LYS A 290 7.75 -5.37 -18.30
CA LYS A 290 9.06 -5.62 -17.68
C LYS A 290 9.55 -4.35 -16.98
N TYR A 291 9.17 -4.17 -15.73
CA TYR A 291 9.56 -3.02 -14.94
C TYR A 291 11.06 -3.05 -14.64
N ARG A 292 11.75 -2.00 -15.07
CA ARG A 292 13.20 -1.88 -14.87
C ARG A 292 13.50 -1.56 -13.42
N GLU A 293 14.53 -2.20 -12.89
CA GLU A 293 15.18 -1.67 -11.68
C GLU A 293 15.77 -0.30 -11.97
N TRP A 294 15.62 0.59 -10.99
CA TRP A 294 16.02 1.99 -11.12
C TRP A 294 16.75 2.44 -9.85
N VAL A 295 17.88 3.09 -10.03
CA VAL A 295 18.69 3.63 -8.93
C VAL A 295 18.08 4.95 -8.45
N HIS A 296 18.00 5.12 -7.13
CA HIS A 296 17.59 6.38 -6.51
C HIS A 296 18.64 7.47 -6.82
N GLU A 297 18.31 8.37 -7.74
CA GLU A 297 19.20 9.43 -8.21
C GLU A 297 18.71 10.85 -7.87
N PHE A 298 17.46 10.98 -7.41
CA PHE A 298 16.83 12.28 -7.19
C PHE A 298 17.57 13.10 -6.13
N GLU A 299 17.86 12.51 -4.97
CA GLU A 299 18.46 13.16 -3.82
C GLU A 299 19.88 13.70 -4.11
N SER A 300 20.60 13.09 -5.05
CA SER A 300 21.95 13.50 -5.44
C SER A 300 21.99 14.51 -6.59
N THR A 301 20.85 14.88 -7.19
CA THR A 301 20.77 15.83 -8.31
C THR A 301 20.73 17.31 -7.89
N GLY A 302 20.42 17.62 -6.63
CA GLY A 302 20.15 18.99 -6.19
C GLY A 302 18.86 19.60 -6.76
N TYR A 303 17.97 18.78 -7.33
CA TYR A 303 16.64 19.23 -7.77
C TYR A 303 15.70 19.48 -6.61
N THR A 304 14.81 20.46 -6.80
CA THR A 304 13.89 20.94 -5.77
C THR A 304 12.44 20.60 -6.07
N PHE A 305 12.15 19.95 -7.21
CA PHE A 305 10.83 19.37 -7.52
C PHE A 305 10.95 18.08 -8.34
N SER A 306 9.95 17.23 -8.20
CA SER A 306 9.83 15.89 -8.80
C SER A 306 9.07 15.95 -10.13
N MET A 307 9.58 15.29 -11.18
CA MET A 307 8.95 15.29 -12.52
C MET A 307 8.71 13.88 -13.07
N PRO A 308 7.70 13.13 -12.56
CA PRO A 308 7.32 11.85 -13.16
C PRO A 308 6.72 12.03 -14.56
N VAL A 309 6.85 11.01 -15.41
CA VAL A 309 6.37 11.04 -16.81
C VAL A 309 5.17 10.13 -16.96
N VAL A 310 4.00 10.73 -17.15
CA VAL A 310 2.69 10.06 -17.16
C VAL A 310 2.11 10.13 -18.56
N TYR A 311 2.65 9.30 -19.46
CA TYR A 311 2.32 9.29 -20.90
C TYR A 311 1.72 7.96 -21.34
N THR A 312 0.96 8.02 -22.42
CA THR A 312 0.39 6.94 -23.22
C THR A 312 1.43 6.33 -24.17
N TRP A 313 2.55 5.83 -23.64
CA TRP A 313 3.59 5.20 -24.46
C TRP A 313 3.06 3.96 -25.19
N TYR A 314 3.20 3.92 -26.52
CA TYR A 314 2.63 2.87 -27.37
C TYR A 314 2.80 1.42 -26.83
N PRO A 315 3.98 0.98 -26.34
CA PRO A 315 4.16 -0.39 -25.85
C PRO A 315 3.27 -0.76 -24.64
N ILE A 316 2.89 0.22 -23.81
CA ILE A 316 2.12 0.01 -22.59
C ILE A 316 0.77 -0.65 -22.88
N PHE A 317 0.13 -0.30 -24.00
CA PHE A 317 -1.19 -0.85 -24.34
C PHE A 317 -1.19 -2.38 -24.45
N HIS A 318 -0.06 -2.97 -24.85
CA HIS A 318 0.09 -4.40 -24.97
C HIS A 318 0.72 -5.04 -23.73
N TRP A 319 1.20 -4.27 -22.74
CA TRP A 319 1.71 -4.87 -21.51
C TRP A 319 0.63 -5.56 -20.69
N TYR A 320 -0.60 -5.05 -20.77
CA TYR A 320 -1.75 -5.58 -20.04
C TYR A 320 -2.80 -6.09 -21.02
N ASP A 321 -3.54 -7.12 -20.59
CA ASP A 321 -4.60 -7.77 -21.37
C ASP A 321 -5.99 -7.50 -20.80
N PHE A 322 -6.14 -6.47 -19.94
CA PHE A 322 -7.42 -6.04 -19.41
C PHE A 322 -8.47 -5.85 -20.52
N ALA A 323 -9.70 -6.30 -20.29
CA ALA A 323 -10.77 -6.20 -21.28
C ALA A 323 -11.12 -4.73 -21.59
N ASP A 324 -11.11 -3.89 -20.56
CA ASP A 324 -11.27 -2.45 -20.68
C ASP A 324 -9.99 -1.81 -21.25
N ALA A 325 -10.08 -1.23 -22.44
CA ALA A 325 -8.97 -0.62 -23.15
C ALA A 325 -8.45 0.65 -22.45
N ASP A 326 -9.34 1.43 -21.82
CA ASP A 326 -8.98 2.61 -21.06
C ASP A 326 -8.22 2.23 -19.79
N TYR A 327 -8.64 1.13 -19.15
CA TYR A 327 -7.94 0.65 -17.96
C TYR A 327 -6.49 0.23 -18.22
N ARG A 328 -6.15 -0.19 -19.46
CA ARG A 328 -4.75 -0.50 -19.82
C ARG A 328 -3.83 0.72 -19.72
N TRP A 329 -4.32 1.88 -20.17
CA TRP A 329 -3.62 3.15 -20.02
C TRP A 329 -3.64 3.62 -18.58
N PHE A 330 -4.85 3.68 -18.00
CA PHE A 330 -5.10 4.19 -16.67
C PHE A 330 -4.27 3.46 -15.60
N TYR A 331 -4.22 2.12 -15.65
CA TYR A 331 -3.46 1.31 -14.70
C TYR A 331 -1.98 1.70 -14.65
N ASN A 332 -1.29 1.74 -15.80
CA ASN A 332 0.12 2.06 -15.85
C ASN A 332 0.40 3.51 -15.46
N MET A 333 -0.36 4.44 -16.03
CA MET A 333 -0.17 5.87 -15.76
C MET A 333 -0.45 6.19 -14.29
N LEU A 334 -1.43 5.54 -13.67
CA LEU A 334 -1.68 5.65 -12.25
C LEU A 334 -0.59 4.96 -11.41
N LEU A 335 -0.02 3.83 -11.86
CA LEU A 335 1.17 3.25 -11.20
C LEU A 335 2.32 4.25 -11.15
N VAL A 336 2.63 4.93 -12.26
CA VAL A 336 3.67 5.96 -12.31
C VAL A 336 3.37 7.09 -11.34
N GLY A 337 2.14 7.63 -11.40
CA GLY A 337 1.72 8.71 -10.51
C GLY A 337 1.75 8.33 -9.03
N SER A 338 1.28 7.12 -8.70
CA SER A 338 1.25 6.62 -7.32
C SER A 338 2.65 6.35 -6.78
N ASN A 339 3.55 5.91 -7.64
CA ASN A 339 4.95 5.73 -7.29
C ASN A 339 5.59 7.07 -6.89
N ALA A 340 5.42 8.11 -7.71
CA ALA A 340 5.95 9.43 -7.38
C ALA A 340 5.28 10.04 -6.13
N GLY A 341 3.94 9.97 -6.05
CA GLY A 341 3.18 10.51 -4.92
C GLY A 341 3.51 9.86 -3.58
N ARG A 342 3.74 8.53 -3.55
CA ARG A 342 4.06 7.80 -2.31
C ARG A 342 5.48 8.07 -1.81
N HIS A 343 6.44 8.31 -2.71
CA HIS A 343 7.87 8.34 -2.36
C HIS A 343 8.47 9.75 -2.38
N THR A 344 7.78 10.74 -2.93
CA THR A 344 8.28 12.12 -2.88
C THR A 344 8.02 12.73 -1.50
N PRO A 345 9.03 13.35 -0.86
CA PRO A 345 8.83 14.07 0.40
C PRO A 345 7.79 15.19 0.27
N ALA A 346 6.95 15.38 1.30
CA ALA A 346 5.82 16.34 1.25
C ALA A 346 6.21 17.81 1.00
N ASN A 347 7.48 18.18 1.19
CA ASN A 347 8.01 19.52 0.94
C ASN A 347 8.60 19.69 -0.48
N VAL A 348 8.62 18.64 -1.29
CA VAL A 348 9.11 18.64 -2.67
C VAL A 348 7.90 18.61 -3.59
N PRO A 349 7.63 19.67 -4.38
CA PRO A 349 6.51 19.67 -5.30
C PRO A 349 6.62 18.56 -6.34
N ILE A 350 5.50 17.99 -6.75
CA ILE A 350 5.42 16.98 -7.80
C ILE A 350 4.69 17.57 -9.00
N ILE A 351 5.40 17.63 -10.11
CA ILE A 351 4.98 18.28 -11.35
C ILE A 351 5.10 17.24 -12.48
N PRO A 352 4.10 16.35 -12.63
CA PRO A 352 4.09 15.34 -13.67
C PRO A 352 4.10 15.98 -15.06
N PHE A 353 4.96 15.44 -15.92
CA PHE A 353 4.77 15.52 -17.35
C PHE A 353 3.55 14.68 -17.72
N VAL A 354 2.56 15.28 -18.38
CA VAL A 354 1.33 14.61 -18.81
C VAL A 354 1.14 14.75 -20.31
N HIS A 355 0.61 13.69 -20.93
CA HIS A 355 0.35 13.61 -22.35
C HIS A 355 -0.77 12.61 -22.61
N TRP A 356 -1.69 12.96 -23.51
CA TRP A 356 -2.90 12.15 -23.77
C TRP A 356 -2.81 11.33 -25.05
N HIS A 357 -2.28 11.87 -26.15
CA HIS A 357 -2.20 11.16 -27.43
C HIS A 357 -1.26 9.95 -27.34
N THR A 358 -1.51 8.91 -28.12
CA THR A 358 -0.63 7.73 -28.09
C THR A 358 0.79 8.09 -28.54
N THR A 359 1.76 7.99 -27.65
CA THR A 359 3.14 8.47 -27.88
C THR A 359 4.00 7.43 -28.57
N ALA A 360 4.82 7.89 -29.52
CA ALA A 360 5.78 7.09 -30.29
C ALA A 360 5.20 5.83 -30.97
N PRO A 361 4.06 5.91 -31.68
CA PRO A 361 3.53 4.77 -32.41
C PRO A 361 4.48 4.36 -33.56
N PRO A 362 4.58 3.05 -33.86
CA PRO A 362 5.34 2.58 -35.03
C PRO A 362 4.68 3.05 -36.33
N LYS A 363 5.45 3.05 -37.43
CA LYS A 363 4.93 3.43 -38.77
C LYS A 363 3.68 2.64 -39.20
N GLN A 364 3.60 1.38 -38.78
CA GLN A 364 2.44 0.51 -38.98
C GLN A 364 1.81 0.28 -37.61
N VAL A 365 0.77 1.05 -37.32
CA VAL A 365 0.05 1.01 -36.05
C VAL A 365 -0.86 -0.23 -36.02
N ASP A 366 -0.83 -0.97 -34.91
CA ASP A 366 -1.84 -2.00 -34.65
C ASP A 366 -3.19 -1.31 -34.40
N GLN A 367 -4.19 -1.62 -35.23
CA GLN A 367 -5.53 -1.06 -35.14
C GLN A 367 -6.29 -1.47 -33.86
N SER A 368 -5.77 -2.46 -33.13
CA SER A 368 -6.27 -2.85 -31.82
C SER A 368 -5.93 -1.82 -30.72
N VAL A 369 -4.86 -1.04 -30.89
CA VAL A 369 -4.49 0.03 -29.95
C VAL A 369 -5.51 1.15 -30.03
N LYS A 370 -6.22 1.37 -28.93
CA LYS A 370 -7.23 2.43 -28.83
C LYS A 370 -6.63 3.64 -28.14
N GLN A 371 -6.88 4.81 -28.71
CA GLN A 371 -6.59 6.08 -28.06
C GLN A 371 -7.28 6.12 -26.69
N PHE A 372 -6.59 6.63 -25.68
CA PHE A 372 -7.11 6.73 -24.32
C PHE A 372 -8.37 7.62 -24.31
N GLY A 373 -9.44 7.20 -23.64
CA GLY A 373 -10.66 7.99 -23.51
C GLY A 373 -10.41 9.32 -22.81
N ALA A 374 -10.94 10.41 -23.39
CA ALA A 374 -10.75 11.77 -22.88
C ALA A 374 -11.25 11.93 -21.43
N THR A 375 -12.45 11.43 -21.12
CA THR A 375 -13.01 11.48 -19.76
C THR A 375 -12.16 10.68 -18.78
N THR A 376 -11.71 9.49 -19.17
CA THR A 376 -10.89 8.63 -18.33
C THR A 376 -9.50 9.21 -18.08
N TYR A 377 -8.93 9.92 -19.07
CA TYR A 377 -7.71 10.69 -18.88
C TYR A 377 -7.90 11.84 -17.89
N GLN A 378 -9.02 12.57 -17.95
CA GLN A 378 -9.33 13.59 -16.96
C GLN A 378 -9.52 13.00 -15.55
N ASP A 379 -10.11 11.81 -15.45
CA ASP A 379 -10.16 11.04 -14.20
C ASP A 379 -8.76 10.74 -13.68
N LEU A 380 -7.86 10.25 -14.53
CA LEU A 380 -6.47 10.00 -14.18
C LEU A 380 -5.82 11.28 -13.63
N LEU A 381 -5.96 12.42 -14.31
CA LEU A 381 -5.43 13.71 -13.84
C LEU A 381 -5.96 14.09 -12.46
N TRP A 382 -7.25 13.85 -12.18
CA TRP A 382 -7.80 14.01 -10.84
C TRP A 382 -7.17 13.07 -9.82
N HIS A 383 -6.99 11.79 -10.17
CA HIS A 383 -6.31 10.83 -9.29
C HIS A 383 -4.86 11.23 -9.00
N LEU A 384 -4.15 11.80 -9.98
CA LEU A 384 -2.81 12.37 -9.79
C LEU A 384 -2.83 13.47 -8.70
N LEU A 385 -3.72 14.46 -8.83
CA LEU A 385 -3.85 15.54 -7.84
C LEU A 385 -4.22 15.00 -6.45
N LEU A 386 -5.14 14.05 -6.37
CA LEU A 386 -5.57 13.44 -5.11
C LEU A 386 -4.52 12.50 -4.48
N ARG A 387 -3.45 12.18 -5.22
CA ARG A 387 -2.26 11.45 -4.75
C ARG A 387 -1.08 12.38 -4.47
N GLY A 388 -1.34 13.68 -4.32
CA GLY A 388 -0.36 14.65 -3.83
C GLY A 388 0.41 15.40 -4.93
N HIS A 389 0.01 15.30 -6.20
CA HIS A 389 0.62 16.11 -7.25
C HIS A 389 0.12 17.55 -7.24
N ASP A 390 1.02 18.53 -7.45
CA ASP A 390 0.75 19.95 -7.23
C ASP A 390 0.14 20.65 -8.45
N THR A 391 0.62 20.31 -9.64
CA THR A 391 0.19 20.88 -10.93
C THR A 391 0.51 19.90 -12.07
N PHE A 392 0.36 20.33 -13.32
CA PHE A 392 0.74 19.55 -14.50
C PHE A 392 1.74 20.30 -15.38
N PHE A 393 2.51 19.54 -16.14
CA PHE A 393 3.36 20.01 -17.21
C PHE A 393 2.95 19.30 -18.51
N LEU A 394 2.26 20.02 -19.40
CA LEU A 394 1.79 19.45 -20.67
C LEU A 394 2.91 19.46 -21.71
N TRP A 395 3.16 18.31 -22.32
CA TRP A 395 3.88 18.18 -23.59
C TRP A 395 3.00 17.47 -24.60
N CYS A 396 3.04 17.91 -25.86
CA CYS A 396 2.37 17.27 -26.98
C CYS A 396 2.95 17.79 -28.30
N MET A 397 2.59 17.14 -29.41
CA MET A 397 2.93 17.60 -30.75
C MET A 397 2.08 18.83 -31.14
N PRO A 398 2.54 19.65 -32.12
CA PRO A 398 1.82 20.83 -32.58
C PRO A 398 0.36 20.64 -32.98
N ASP A 399 0.05 19.52 -33.63
CA ASP A 399 -1.29 19.16 -34.12
C ASP A 399 -2.19 18.56 -33.03
N GLU A 400 -1.62 18.18 -31.90
CA GLU A 400 -2.30 17.62 -30.73
C GLU A 400 -2.70 18.70 -29.71
N LEU A 401 -2.05 19.87 -29.78
CA LEU A 401 -2.10 20.92 -28.76
C LEU A 401 -3.52 21.38 -28.40
N GLU A 402 -4.38 21.58 -29.39
CA GLU A 402 -5.76 22.06 -29.19
C GLU A 402 -6.56 21.17 -28.24
N GLU A 403 -6.48 19.86 -28.44
CA GLU A 403 -7.22 18.89 -27.65
C GLU A 403 -6.55 18.64 -26.30
N GLU A 404 -5.22 18.48 -26.26
CA GLU A 404 -4.53 18.16 -25.00
C GLU A 404 -4.60 19.30 -23.98
N ILE A 405 -4.41 20.54 -24.41
CA ILE A 405 -4.48 21.67 -23.49
C ILE A 405 -5.89 21.82 -22.93
N ARG A 406 -6.92 21.59 -23.76
CA ARG A 406 -8.33 21.64 -23.33
C ARG A 406 -8.58 20.61 -22.22
N LEU A 407 -8.14 19.37 -22.39
CA LEU A 407 -8.34 18.29 -21.41
C LEU A 407 -7.63 18.57 -20.08
N VAL A 408 -6.35 18.95 -20.13
CA VAL A 408 -5.54 19.19 -18.92
C VAL A 408 -5.99 20.46 -18.19
N HIS A 409 -6.29 21.53 -18.94
CA HIS A 409 -6.73 22.81 -18.38
C HIS A 409 -8.05 22.69 -17.65
N GLN A 410 -9.03 21.95 -18.20
CA GLN A 410 -10.33 21.74 -17.55
C GLN A 410 -10.17 21.15 -16.13
N VAL A 411 -9.36 20.10 -15.98
CA VAL A 411 -9.10 19.48 -14.65
C VAL A 411 -8.34 20.43 -13.73
N TYR A 412 -7.29 21.08 -14.24
CA TYR A 412 -6.51 22.03 -13.43
C TYR A 412 -7.39 23.18 -12.94
N ALA A 413 -8.17 23.81 -13.82
CA ALA A 413 -9.07 24.91 -13.52
C ALA A 413 -10.16 24.50 -12.51
N GLU A 414 -10.81 23.36 -12.71
CA GLU A 414 -11.82 22.83 -11.78
C GLU A 414 -11.21 22.55 -10.40
N SER A 415 -9.97 22.04 -10.35
CA SER A 415 -9.29 21.71 -9.10
C SER A 415 -8.96 22.91 -8.21
N LEU A 416 -8.95 24.14 -8.76
CA LEU A 416 -8.68 25.35 -7.97
C LEU A 416 -9.73 25.60 -6.89
N GLN A 417 -10.98 25.15 -7.07
CA GLN A 417 -12.02 25.25 -6.03
C GLN A 417 -11.69 24.41 -4.78
N PHE A 418 -10.79 23.43 -4.91
CA PHE A 418 -10.37 22.53 -3.84
C PHE A 418 -8.95 22.82 -3.34
N ASN A 419 -8.39 24.01 -3.62
CA ASN A 419 -7.02 24.38 -3.24
C ASN A 419 -6.70 24.14 -1.74
N SER A 420 -7.69 24.24 -0.85
CA SER A 420 -7.49 23.93 0.56
C SER A 420 -7.08 22.48 0.82
N PHE A 421 -7.64 21.54 0.05
CA PHE A 421 -7.29 20.11 0.09
C PHE A 421 -6.01 19.85 -0.69
N ILE A 422 -5.89 20.34 -1.93
CA ILE A 422 -4.71 20.11 -2.76
C ILE A 422 -3.41 20.55 -2.06
N LYS A 423 -3.41 21.74 -1.43
CA LYS A 423 -2.19 22.30 -0.82
C LYS A 423 -1.83 21.74 0.55
N ARG A 424 -2.77 21.11 1.27
CA ARG A 424 -2.59 20.77 2.71
C ARG A 424 -3.10 19.37 3.08
N GLY A 425 -3.77 18.71 2.16
CA GLY A 425 -4.37 17.43 2.39
C GLY A 425 -3.33 16.33 2.29
N ILE A 426 -3.57 15.25 3.03
CA ILE A 426 -2.71 14.07 3.05
C ILE A 426 -3.37 13.00 2.18
N PRO A 427 -2.68 12.43 1.17
CA PRO A 427 -3.21 11.33 0.38
C PRO A 427 -3.65 10.15 1.24
N ILE A 428 -4.83 9.58 0.97
CA ILE A 428 -5.40 8.47 1.75
C ILE A 428 -5.11 7.08 1.17
N SER A 429 -4.72 7.02 -0.10
CA SER A 429 -4.42 5.75 -0.78
C SER A 429 -3.50 6.00 -1.97
N PHE A 430 -2.60 5.05 -2.18
CA PHE A 430 -1.75 4.96 -3.36
C PHE A 430 -1.90 3.60 -4.06
N ASP A 431 -2.96 2.86 -3.75
CA ASP A 431 -3.15 1.53 -4.30
C ASP A 431 -3.69 1.61 -5.73
N VAL A 432 -3.24 0.70 -6.58
CA VAL A 432 -3.65 0.62 -7.98
C VAL A 432 -4.12 -0.82 -8.23
N PRO A 433 -5.42 -1.05 -8.45
CA PRO A 433 -5.94 -2.40 -8.62
C PRO A 433 -5.35 -3.10 -9.84
N ARG A 434 -4.85 -4.33 -9.67
CA ARG A 434 -4.24 -5.14 -10.76
C ARG A 434 -5.25 -5.74 -11.74
N GLN A 435 -6.51 -5.34 -11.66
CA GLN A 435 -7.59 -5.68 -12.58
C GLN A 435 -8.52 -4.48 -12.70
N ALA A 436 -9.20 -4.36 -13.85
CA ALA A 436 -10.22 -3.34 -14.06
C ALA A 436 -11.30 -3.46 -12.97
N SER A 437 -11.33 -2.47 -12.09
CA SER A 437 -12.23 -2.36 -10.95
C SER A 437 -12.24 -0.91 -10.48
N SER A 438 -13.07 -0.60 -9.49
CA SER A 438 -13.13 0.73 -8.89
C SER A 438 -11.79 1.19 -8.30
N VAL A 439 -11.40 2.41 -8.67
CA VAL A 439 -10.22 3.09 -8.14
C VAL A 439 -10.64 4.25 -7.26
N VAL A 440 -10.09 4.32 -6.06
CA VAL A 440 -10.35 5.40 -5.11
C VAL A 440 -9.07 6.19 -4.83
N SER A 441 -9.18 7.51 -4.76
CA SER A 441 -8.11 8.40 -4.29
C SER A 441 -8.70 9.55 -3.52
N GLY A 442 -7.92 10.18 -2.65
CA GLY A 442 -8.42 11.32 -1.92
C GLY A 442 -7.39 11.98 -1.02
N LEU A 443 -7.70 13.20 -0.61
CA LEU A 443 -6.90 14.04 0.25
C LEU A 443 -7.66 14.32 1.55
N ARG A 444 -7.09 13.87 2.66
CA ARG A 444 -7.59 14.13 4.01
C ARG A 444 -7.18 15.51 4.48
N LEU A 445 -8.15 16.30 4.94
CA LEU A 445 -7.92 17.58 5.62
C LEU A 445 -8.77 17.63 6.89
N GLY A 446 -8.14 17.42 8.05
CA GLY A 446 -8.83 17.31 9.33
C GLY A 446 -9.71 16.06 9.38
N ASN A 447 -11.01 16.25 9.63
CA ASN A 447 -12.03 15.19 9.70
C ASN A 447 -12.81 14.98 8.38
N ARG A 448 -12.33 15.56 7.28
CA ARG A 448 -12.95 15.45 5.95
C ARG A 448 -11.95 14.95 4.93
N VAL A 449 -12.45 14.33 3.88
CA VAL A 449 -11.66 13.81 2.76
C VAL A 449 -12.29 14.27 1.46
N LEU A 450 -11.52 14.94 0.60
CA LEU A 450 -11.88 15.11 -0.81
C LEU A 450 -11.55 13.79 -1.51
N ILE A 451 -12.58 13.06 -1.94
CA ILE A 451 -12.45 11.70 -2.44
C ILE A 451 -13.02 11.60 -3.85
N ARG A 452 -12.32 10.88 -4.73
CA ARG A 452 -12.81 10.48 -6.05
C ARG A 452 -12.82 8.97 -6.19
N ARG A 453 -13.92 8.45 -6.72
CA ARG A 453 -14.06 7.06 -7.19
C ARG A 453 -14.24 7.05 -8.70
N SER A 454 -13.48 6.23 -9.42
CA SER A 454 -13.68 5.95 -10.85
C SER A 454 -13.86 4.45 -11.04
N ASP A 455 -14.94 4.07 -11.71
CA ASP A 455 -15.33 2.67 -11.90
C ASP A 455 -14.93 2.17 -13.30
N PHE A 456 -14.42 0.95 -13.36
CA PHE A 456 -13.98 0.28 -14.58
C PHE A 456 -14.57 -1.14 -14.65
N ALA A 457 -14.83 -1.64 -15.87
CA ALA A 457 -15.56 -2.89 -16.09
C ALA A 457 -16.93 -2.95 -15.35
N ASP A 458 -17.49 -4.15 -15.14
CA ASP A 458 -18.73 -4.37 -14.36
C ASP A 458 -18.47 -4.26 -12.85
N ALA A 459 -17.74 -3.22 -12.41
CA ALA A 459 -17.47 -3.00 -11.00
C ALA A 459 -18.78 -2.87 -10.19
N ALA A 460 -18.84 -3.54 -9.05
CA ALA A 460 -20.02 -3.54 -8.21
C ALA A 460 -20.36 -2.12 -7.72
N ALA A 461 -21.64 -1.76 -7.77
CA ALA A 461 -22.16 -0.50 -7.22
C ALA A 461 -22.09 -0.40 -5.68
N ALA A 462 -21.41 -1.35 -5.02
CA ALA A 462 -21.26 -1.37 -3.58
C ALA A 462 -20.33 -0.23 -3.11
N PRO A 463 -20.63 0.43 -1.98
CA PRO A 463 -19.73 1.42 -1.38
C PRO A 463 -18.36 0.84 -1.04
N ILE A 464 -17.29 1.60 -1.30
CA ILE A 464 -15.91 1.18 -0.99
C ILE A 464 -15.43 1.92 0.26
N SER A 465 -15.07 1.17 1.30
CA SER A 465 -14.47 1.74 2.50
C SER A 465 -12.96 1.79 2.37
N VAL A 466 -12.38 2.97 2.53
CA VAL A 466 -10.92 3.18 2.61
C VAL A 466 -10.55 3.37 4.06
N VAL A 467 -9.78 2.43 4.62
CA VAL A 467 -9.21 2.55 5.96
C VAL A 467 -8.03 3.52 5.91
N LEU A 468 -8.04 4.48 6.82
CA LEU A 468 -7.00 5.50 6.99
C LEU A 468 -5.94 5.03 7.99
N ASP A 469 -4.77 5.66 7.98
CA ASP A 469 -3.64 5.30 8.85
C ASP A 469 -3.95 5.38 10.37
N ASP A 470 -4.97 6.13 10.77
CA ASP A 470 -5.42 6.23 12.17
C ASP A 470 -6.51 5.21 12.53
N GLY A 471 -6.80 4.25 11.64
CA GLY A 471 -7.78 3.19 11.84
C GLY A 471 -9.24 3.61 11.62
N ASN A 472 -9.49 4.90 11.40
CA ASN A 472 -10.79 5.37 10.92
C ASN A 472 -10.98 5.00 9.44
N GLN A 473 -12.19 5.20 8.92
CA GLN A 473 -12.51 4.93 7.53
C GLN A 473 -13.18 6.12 6.86
N VAL A 474 -13.13 6.12 5.53
CA VAL A 474 -13.97 6.97 4.68
C VAL A 474 -14.64 6.12 3.63
N VAL A 475 -15.92 6.38 3.38
CA VAL A 475 -16.72 5.62 2.42
C VAL A 475 -16.81 6.37 1.10
N ALA A 476 -16.46 5.66 0.03
CA ALA A 476 -16.71 6.05 -1.35
C ALA A 476 -17.93 5.31 -1.90
N ALA A 477 -19.13 5.85 -1.66
CA ALA A 477 -20.39 5.28 -2.13
C ALA A 477 -20.49 5.21 -3.67
N ASP A 478 -20.53 6.36 -4.34
CA ASP A 478 -20.73 6.49 -5.80
C ASP A 478 -19.47 6.94 -6.55
N ALA A 479 -19.43 6.77 -7.87
CA ALA A 479 -18.41 7.36 -8.74
C ALA A 479 -18.41 8.90 -8.70
N GLY A 480 -17.27 9.51 -9.03
CA GLY A 480 -17.08 10.96 -9.07
C GLY A 480 -16.44 11.54 -7.80
N MET A 481 -16.34 12.87 -7.79
CA MET A 481 -15.70 13.66 -6.73
C MET A 481 -16.71 14.05 -5.65
N ARG A 482 -16.34 13.95 -4.38
CA ARG A 482 -17.11 14.47 -3.25
C ARG A 482 -16.24 14.79 -2.04
N VAL A 483 -16.79 15.54 -1.10
CA VAL A 483 -16.21 15.69 0.24
C VAL A 483 -16.95 14.77 1.19
N SER A 484 -16.27 13.75 1.71
CA SER A 484 -16.80 12.78 2.67
C SER A 484 -16.28 13.05 4.08
N SER A 485 -17.06 12.71 5.09
CA SER A 485 -16.64 12.69 6.50
C SER A 485 -15.82 11.44 6.80
N ILE A 486 -14.90 11.57 7.76
CA ILE A 486 -14.22 10.42 8.36
C ILE A 486 -15.12 9.83 9.44
N GLU A 487 -15.25 8.51 9.43
CA GLU A 487 -16.08 7.75 10.36
C GLU A 487 -15.22 6.75 11.13
N PRO A 488 -15.51 6.48 12.42
CA PRO A 488 -14.92 5.34 13.11
C PRO A 488 -15.19 4.06 12.33
N ARG A 489 -14.18 3.20 12.20
CA ARG A 489 -14.38 1.87 11.63
C ARG A 489 -15.34 1.10 12.52
N GLN A 490 -16.39 0.51 11.94
CA GLN A 490 -17.23 -0.43 12.67
C GLN A 490 -16.49 -1.77 12.76
N ASN A 491 -16.23 -2.22 14.00
CA ASN A 491 -15.59 -3.51 14.22
C ASN A 491 -16.57 -4.65 13.97
N HIS A 492 -16.06 -5.75 13.45
CA HIS A 492 -16.82 -6.99 13.31
C HIS A 492 -17.18 -7.54 14.70
N ASP A 493 -18.31 -8.21 14.84
CA ASP A 493 -18.78 -8.70 16.14
C ASP A 493 -18.06 -9.99 16.61
N GLY A 494 -17.34 -10.64 15.70
CA GLY A 494 -16.50 -11.82 15.95
C GLY A 494 -17.24 -13.14 15.83
N PHE A 495 -18.50 -13.13 15.38
CA PHE A 495 -19.34 -14.32 15.30
C PHE A 495 -19.48 -14.83 13.87
N ILE A 496 -19.89 -16.09 13.71
CA ILE A 496 -20.23 -16.64 12.40
C ILE A 496 -21.69 -16.28 12.10
N HIS A 497 -21.93 -15.66 10.95
CA HIS A 497 -23.27 -15.33 10.46
C HIS A 497 -23.67 -16.30 9.35
N ARG A 498 -24.66 -17.16 9.61
CA ARG A 498 -25.11 -18.16 8.62
C ARG A 498 -26.61 -18.39 8.71
N GLY A 499 -27.30 -18.25 7.58
CA GLY A 499 -28.74 -18.48 7.48
C GLY A 499 -29.56 -17.61 8.44
N GLY A 500 -29.15 -16.36 8.64
CA GLY A 500 -29.78 -15.42 9.59
C GLY A 500 -29.49 -15.73 11.06
N LYS A 501 -28.67 -16.74 11.37
CA LYS A 501 -28.25 -17.07 12.73
C LYS A 501 -26.84 -16.55 13.00
N LYS A 502 -26.66 -16.07 14.23
CA LYS A 502 -25.37 -15.71 14.82
C LYS A 502 -24.87 -16.88 15.65
N LEU A 503 -23.63 -17.32 15.44
CA LEU A 503 -23.03 -18.47 16.12
C LEU A 503 -21.68 -18.10 16.73
N PHE A 504 -21.47 -18.50 17.99
CA PHE A 504 -20.16 -18.45 18.66
C PHE A 504 -19.24 -19.50 18.02
N PRO A 505 -18.08 -19.12 17.46
CA PRO A 505 -17.13 -20.05 16.86
C PRO A 505 -16.62 -21.07 17.87
N ILE A 506 -16.83 -22.34 17.55
CA ILE A 506 -16.27 -23.51 18.24
C ILE A 506 -15.51 -24.27 17.17
N GLY A 507 -14.20 -24.02 17.10
CA GLY A 507 -13.36 -24.35 15.94
C GLY A 507 -12.32 -25.44 16.17
N PHE A 508 -11.97 -26.18 15.13
CA PHE A 508 -10.84 -27.12 15.13
C PHE A 508 -9.95 -26.90 13.91
N TYR A 509 -8.63 -26.86 14.11
CA TYR A 509 -7.69 -26.80 12.99
C TYR A 509 -7.69 -28.08 12.13
N GLU A 510 -8.19 -29.18 12.70
CA GLU A 510 -8.33 -30.46 12.03
C GLU A 510 -9.55 -30.49 11.11
N MET A 511 -9.34 -30.85 9.85
CA MET A 511 -10.37 -31.37 8.95
C MET A 511 -10.25 -32.90 8.92
N PRO A 512 -11.16 -33.65 9.55
CA PRO A 512 -11.09 -35.11 9.57
C PRO A 512 -11.06 -35.73 8.16
N GLU A 513 -10.26 -36.78 7.99
CA GLU A 513 -10.15 -37.51 6.72
C GLU A 513 -11.46 -38.21 6.35
N SER A 514 -12.15 -38.79 7.34
CA SER A 514 -13.41 -39.51 7.12
C SER A 514 -14.64 -38.64 7.39
N ASP A 515 -15.69 -38.83 6.60
CA ASP A 515 -16.98 -38.15 6.80
C ASP A 515 -17.68 -38.60 8.08
N ALA A 516 -17.41 -39.82 8.56
CA ALA A 516 -17.95 -40.31 9.83
C ALA A 516 -17.35 -39.54 11.02
N ASP A 517 -16.04 -39.28 10.99
CA ASP A 517 -15.37 -38.50 12.04
C ASP A 517 -15.75 -37.02 11.98
N LEU A 518 -15.86 -36.46 10.77
CA LEU A 518 -16.36 -35.09 10.58
C LEU A 518 -17.80 -34.95 11.07
N LYS A 519 -18.68 -35.93 10.77
CA LYS A 519 -20.04 -35.95 11.32
C LYS A 519 -20.02 -36.04 12.84
N ARG A 520 -19.19 -36.89 13.44
CA ARG A 520 -19.07 -37.02 14.90
C ARG A 520 -18.60 -35.72 15.55
N MET A 521 -17.67 -35.01 14.90
CA MET A 521 -17.21 -33.69 15.31
C MET A 521 -18.35 -32.65 15.25
N ALA A 522 -19.14 -32.65 14.16
CA ALA A 522 -20.32 -31.79 14.03
C ALA A 522 -21.39 -32.10 15.09
N ASP A 523 -21.70 -33.37 15.33
CA ASP A 523 -22.68 -33.83 16.33
C ASP A 523 -22.24 -33.44 17.76
N ALA A 524 -20.93 -33.35 18.00
CA ALA A 524 -20.35 -32.85 19.26
C ALA A 524 -20.42 -31.31 19.39
N GLY A 525 -21.04 -30.60 18.45
CA GLY A 525 -21.29 -29.17 18.53
C GLY A 525 -20.18 -28.27 17.97
N VAL A 526 -19.16 -28.84 17.34
CA VAL A 526 -18.18 -28.07 16.57
C VAL A 526 -18.86 -27.48 15.35
N ASN A 527 -18.67 -26.18 15.10
CA ASN A 527 -19.35 -25.47 14.01
C ASN A 527 -18.39 -24.83 13.00
N LEU A 528 -17.09 -24.93 13.22
CA LEU A 528 -16.06 -24.31 12.40
C LEU A 528 -14.82 -25.23 12.26
N VAL A 529 -14.29 -25.40 11.04
CA VAL A 529 -13.07 -26.19 10.78
C VAL A 529 -12.15 -25.52 9.76
N THR A 530 -10.85 -25.78 9.80
CA THR A 530 -9.96 -25.35 8.71
C THR A 530 -10.34 -26.05 7.42
N THR A 531 -10.50 -25.29 6.36
CA THR A 531 -10.77 -25.79 5.01
C THR A 531 -9.66 -25.34 4.08
N GLY A 532 -9.09 -26.30 3.35
CA GLY A 532 -7.95 -26.07 2.45
C GLY A 532 -8.31 -26.20 0.98
N THR A 533 -9.57 -26.41 0.62
CA THR A 533 -10.10 -26.55 -0.75
C THR A 533 -11.61 -26.30 -0.80
N LYS A 534 -12.16 -26.04 -2.00
CA LYS A 534 -13.62 -26.04 -2.23
C LYS A 534 -14.27 -27.36 -1.79
N GLN A 535 -13.65 -28.49 -2.09
CA GLN A 535 -14.15 -29.81 -1.66
C GLN A 535 -14.24 -29.94 -0.13
N SER A 536 -13.26 -29.42 0.61
CA SER A 536 -13.30 -29.44 2.07
C SER A 536 -14.40 -28.51 2.63
N LEU A 537 -14.71 -27.41 1.94
CA LEU A 537 -15.86 -26.57 2.24
C LEU A 537 -17.19 -27.26 1.96
N ASP A 538 -17.30 -28.00 0.83
CA ASP A 538 -18.48 -28.81 0.51
C ASP A 538 -18.73 -29.86 1.60
N ARG A 539 -17.67 -30.54 2.07
CA ARG A 539 -17.74 -31.52 3.17
C ARG A 539 -18.20 -30.90 4.48
N ALA A 540 -17.64 -29.77 4.88
CA ALA A 540 -18.08 -29.04 6.06
C ALA A 540 -19.57 -28.63 5.94
N HIS A 541 -19.97 -28.14 4.78
CA HIS A 541 -21.34 -27.71 4.51
C HIS A 541 -22.34 -28.86 4.64
N ALA A 542 -21.99 -30.04 4.14
CA ALA A 542 -22.85 -31.23 4.17
C ALA A 542 -23.26 -31.64 5.60
N PHE A 543 -22.43 -31.31 6.61
CA PHE A 543 -22.72 -31.56 8.02
C PHE A 543 -23.16 -30.31 8.79
N GLY A 544 -23.52 -29.23 8.08
CA GLY A 544 -23.97 -27.99 8.70
C GLY A 544 -22.86 -27.27 9.47
N MET A 545 -21.60 -27.47 9.11
CA MET A 545 -20.45 -26.74 9.65
C MET A 545 -20.03 -25.62 8.70
N SER A 546 -19.29 -24.65 9.23
CA SER A 546 -18.60 -23.63 8.45
C SER A 546 -17.13 -23.96 8.34
N GLY A 547 -16.47 -23.38 7.33
CA GLY A 547 -15.03 -23.50 7.11
C GLY A 547 -14.33 -22.15 7.15
N TRP A 548 -13.07 -22.14 7.59
CA TRP A 548 -12.17 -21.02 7.32
C TRP A 548 -11.12 -21.40 6.28
N MET A 549 -10.63 -20.42 5.51
CA MET A 549 -9.67 -20.66 4.44
C MET A 549 -8.34 -19.94 4.73
N PRO A 550 -7.24 -20.67 4.99
CA PRO A 550 -5.92 -20.07 5.14
C PRO A 550 -5.41 -19.49 3.82
N LEU A 551 -4.87 -18.27 3.88
CA LEU A 551 -4.37 -17.52 2.73
C LEU A 551 -2.96 -16.94 2.99
N PRO A 552 -2.04 -17.00 2.00
CA PRO A 552 -0.69 -16.45 2.13
C PRO A 552 -0.66 -14.92 1.92
N LEU A 553 -1.31 -14.16 2.80
CA LEU A 553 -1.45 -12.70 2.67
C LEU A 553 -0.09 -11.96 2.67
N GLN A 554 0.92 -12.52 3.35
CA GLN A 554 2.29 -12.00 3.37
C GLN A 554 2.97 -11.97 2.00
N SER A 555 2.44 -12.71 1.02
CA SER A 555 2.94 -12.68 -0.37
C SER A 555 2.37 -11.51 -1.19
N GLY A 556 1.41 -10.76 -0.67
CA GLY A 556 0.77 -9.67 -1.39
C GLY A 556 -0.36 -10.10 -2.31
N ALA A 557 -0.93 -9.13 -3.03
CA ALA A 557 -2.03 -9.34 -3.98
C ALA A 557 -1.55 -10.03 -5.27
N THR A 558 -1.23 -11.32 -5.18
CA THR A 558 -0.79 -12.15 -6.31
C THR A 558 -1.98 -12.71 -7.07
N ASP A 559 -1.79 -13.05 -8.35
CA ASP A 559 -2.83 -13.69 -9.17
C ASP A 559 -3.22 -15.07 -8.63
N VAL A 560 -2.28 -15.78 -8.01
CA VAL A 560 -2.53 -17.08 -7.36
C VAL A 560 -3.47 -16.89 -6.17
N LEU A 561 -3.20 -15.91 -5.32
CA LEU A 561 -4.08 -15.58 -4.19
C LEU A 561 -5.46 -15.14 -4.67
N ARG A 562 -5.53 -14.27 -5.68
CA ARG A 562 -6.79 -13.80 -6.27
C ARG A 562 -7.64 -14.96 -6.78
N LYS A 563 -7.09 -15.81 -7.66
CA LYS A 563 -7.79 -16.98 -8.21
C LYS A 563 -8.33 -17.87 -7.10
N ARG A 564 -7.56 -18.00 -6.02
CA ARG A 564 -7.97 -18.78 -4.86
C ARG A 564 -9.18 -18.18 -4.15
N VAL A 565 -9.19 -16.87 -3.95
CA VAL A 565 -10.32 -16.16 -3.35
C VAL A 565 -11.55 -16.26 -4.26
N GLU A 566 -11.40 -16.04 -5.56
CA GLU A 566 -12.49 -16.17 -6.55
C GLU A 566 -13.08 -17.59 -6.61
N GLU A 567 -12.24 -18.63 -6.46
CA GLU A 567 -12.67 -20.03 -6.51
C GLU A 567 -13.68 -20.40 -5.41
N VAL A 568 -13.50 -19.84 -4.21
CA VAL A 568 -14.25 -20.24 -3.00
C VAL A 568 -15.03 -19.09 -2.35
N GLY A 569 -14.88 -17.87 -2.87
CA GLY A 569 -15.50 -16.65 -2.33
C GLY A 569 -17.01 -16.72 -2.29
N ASP A 570 -17.67 -17.37 -3.24
CA ASP A 570 -19.15 -17.49 -3.20
C ASP A 570 -19.63 -18.73 -2.43
N HIS A 571 -18.74 -19.47 -1.76
CA HIS A 571 -19.12 -20.70 -1.09
C HIS A 571 -19.93 -20.42 0.20
N PRO A 572 -21.13 -21.03 0.37
CA PRO A 572 -22.03 -20.73 1.50
C PRO A 572 -21.50 -21.15 2.87
N ALA A 573 -20.61 -22.15 2.93
CA ALA A 573 -19.98 -22.56 4.18
C ALA A 573 -18.70 -21.79 4.54
N LEU A 574 -18.15 -20.96 3.65
CA LEU A 574 -16.98 -20.15 3.98
C LEU A 574 -17.39 -19.06 4.98
N ALA A 575 -16.78 -19.06 6.17
CA ALA A 575 -17.08 -18.09 7.21
C ALA A 575 -16.05 -16.98 7.33
N VAL A 576 -14.77 -17.28 7.13
CA VAL A 576 -13.66 -16.35 7.41
C VAL A 576 -12.43 -16.70 6.58
N TRP A 577 -11.67 -15.69 6.18
CA TRP A 577 -10.34 -15.82 5.60
C TRP A 577 -9.29 -15.78 6.72
N GLU A 578 -8.44 -16.79 6.82
CA GLU A 578 -7.33 -16.78 7.79
C GLU A 578 -6.06 -16.28 7.08
N GLY A 579 -5.38 -15.31 7.68
CA GLY A 579 -4.06 -14.89 7.22
C GLY A 579 -2.96 -15.87 7.60
N PRO A 580 -1.69 -15.51 7.38
CA PRO A 580 -0.57 -16.36 7.82
C PRO A 580 -0.53 -16.50 9.34
N ASP A 581 -0.41 -17.75 9.79
CA ASP A 581 -0.31 -18.13 11.19
C ASP A 581 1.01 -17.65 11.82
N GLU A 582 0.94 -17.06 13.01
CA GLU A 582 2.07 -16.56 13.80
C GLU A 582 3.03 -15.63 13.03
N ILE A 583 2.53 -14.84 12.06
CA ILE A 583 3.40 -14.14 11.11
C ILE A 583 4.43 -13.22 11.78
N ILE A 584 4.07 -12.50 12.85
CA ILE A 584 5.03 -11.65 13.58
C ILE A 584 6.12 -12.48 14.25
N TRP A 585 5.76 -13.63 14.82
CA TRP A 585 6.70 -14.52 15.48
C TRP A 585 7.84 -14.92 14.56
N THR A 586 7.52 -15.20 13.28
CA THR A 586 8.45 -15.72 12.28
C THR A 586 9.67 -14.83 12.01
N PHE A 587 9.58 -13.52 12.27
CA PHE A 587 10.67 -12.57 12.06
C PHE A 587 11.14 -11.83 13.32
N THR A 588 10.55 -12.11 14.49
CA THR A 588 10.92 -11.46 15.76
C THR A 588 11.53 -12.41 16.79
N ALA A 589 10.91 -13.57 17.03
CA ALA A 589 11.26 -14.42 18.18
C ALA A 589 11.32 -15.92 17.87
N TYR A 590 11.05 -16.32 16.63
CA TYR A 590 11.09 -17.71 16.20
C TYR A 590 12.49 -18.33 16.30
N SER A 591 12.56 -19.58 16.78
CA SER A 591 13.85 -20.22 17.12
C SER A 591 14.80 -20.39 15.93
N PHE A 592 14.29 -20.50 14.70
CA PHE A 592 15.12 -20.63 13.49
C PHE A 592 15.77 -19.30 13.05
N LEU A 593 15.47 -18.17 13.68
CA LEU A 593 16.15 -16.89 13.40
C LEU A 593 17.62 -16.91 13.77
N LYS A 594 18.04 -17.80 14.68
CA LYS A 594 19.46 -17.99 14.99
C LYS A 594 20.24 -18.40 13.75
N ASP A 595 19.70 -19.35 12.99
CA ASP A 595 20.35 -19.88 11.79
C ASP A 595 20.03 -19.02 10.55
N ARG A 596 18.81 -18.47 10.46
CA ARG A 596 18.34 -17.69 9.31
C ARG A 596 18.83 -16.25 9.29
N ALA A 597 18.97 -15.62 10.46
CA ALA A 597 19.20 -14.18 10.62
C ALA A 597 20.30 -13.85 11.64
N GLY A 598 20.89 -14.85 12.31
CA GLY A 598 22.03 -14.67 13.20
C GLY A 598 21.69 -14.14 14.61
N PHE A 599 20.42 -14.18 15.04
CA PHE A 599 20.02 -13.72 16.36
C PHE A 599 19.01 -14.66 17.05
N THR A 600 19.00 -14.64 18.37
CA THR A 600 18.15 -15.48 19.23
C THR A 600 16.97 -14.69 19.80
N ARG A 601 16.00 -15.40 20.40
CA ARG A 601 14.91 -14.75 21.15
C ARG A 601 15.43 -13.84 22.27
N ASP A 602 16.54 -14.19 22.93
CA ASP A 602 17.13 -13.34 23.96
C ASP A 602 17.70 -12.04 23.38
N ASP A 603 18.26 -12.09 22.16
CA ASP A 603 18.72 -10.91 21.45
C ASP A 603 17.55 -9.98 21.08
N TRP A 604 16.41 -10.55 20.68
CA TRP A 604 15.16 -9.80 20.46
C TRP A 604 14.63 -9.17 21.74
N ASN A 605 14.53 -9.95 22.83
CA ASN A 605 14.06 -9.46 24.13
C ASN A 605 14.97 -8.34 24.67
N ALA A 606 16.28 -8.42 24.40
CA ALA A 606 17.25 -7.38 24.75
C ALA A 606 17.31 -6.23 23.73
N GLN A 607 16.47 -6.24 22.69
CA GLN A 607 16.42 -5.28 21.59
C GLN A 607 17.80 -4.98 20.97
N LYS A 608 18.61 -6.03 20.75
CA LYS A 608 19.92 -5.84 20.10
C LYS A 608 19.73 -5.31 18.67
N PRO A 609 20.61 -4.41 18.19
CA PRO A 609 20.48 -3.80 16.86
C PRO A 609 20.26 -4.80 15.73
N ILE A 610 20.99 -5.92 15.71
CA ILE A 610 20.84 -6.97 14.69
C ILE A 610 19.41 -7.53 14.60
N ALA A 611 18.74 -7.74 15.74
CA ALA A 611 17.39 -8.27 15.79
C ALA A 611 16.36 -7.21 15.38
N VAL A 612 16.51 -5.98 15.87
CA VAL A 612 15.62 -4.86 15.57
C VAL A 612 15.69 -4.48 14.09
N GLU A 613 16.90 -4.28 13.55
CA GLU A 613 17.11 -3.90 12.15
C GLU A 613 16.59 -4.98 11.18
N TYR A 614 16.80 -6.26 11.48
CA TYR A 614 16.25 -7.36 10.71
C TYR A 614 14.72 -7.34 10.73
N SER A 615 14.12 -7.22 11.92
CA SER A 615 12.67 -7.26 12.09
C SER A 615 11.99 -6.08 11.40
N GLU A 616 12.53 -4.86 11.52
CA GLU A 616 12.03 -3.67 10.83
C GLU A 616 12.12 -3.82 9.30
N LYS A 617 13.22 -4.41 8.79
CA LYS A 617 13.38 -4.67 7.36
C LYS A 617 12.37 -5.69 6.83
N GLU A 618 12.10 -6.76 7.57
CA GLU A 618 11.11 -7.75 7.15
C GLU A 618 9.68 -7.20 7.28
N ALA A 619 9.37 -6.47 8.35
CA ALA A 619 8.08 -5.79 8.50
C ALA A 619 7.81 -4.79 7.37
N ALA A 620 8.82 -4.02 6.95
CA ALA A 620 8.71 -3.08 5.83
C ALA A 620 8.35 -3.76 4.49
N LYS A 621 8.57 -5.07 4.36
CA LYS A 621 8.12 -5.87 3.21
C LYS A 621 6.78 -6.53 3.44
N ILE A 622 6.62 -7.20 4.58
CA ILE A 622 5.47 -8.05 4.89
C ILE A 622 4.20 -7.22 5.11
N MET A 623 4.30 -6.11 5.86
CA MET A 623 3.11 -5.33 6.23
C MET A 623 2.42 -4.71 5.01
N PRO A 624 3.13 -4.03 4.08
CA PRO A 624 2.50 -3.55 2.85
C PRO A 624 1.92 -4.67 2.00
N ALA A 625 2.60 -5.83 1.92
CA ALA A 625 2.10 -6.98 1.16
C ALA A 625 0.77 -7.48 1.74
N MET A 626 0.70 -7.71 3.06
CA MET A 626 -0.53 -8.14 3.73
C MET A 626 -1.68 -7.15 3.53
N ARG A 627 -1.42 -5.84 3.71
CA ARG A 627 -2.43 -4.80 3.48
C ARG A 627 -2.97 -4.83 2.06
N ASN A 628 -2.09 -4.96 1.07
CA ASN A 628 -2.48 -5.05 -0.33
C ASN A 628 -3.31 -6.32 -0.62
N ALA A 629 -2.93 -7.46 -0.05
CA ALA A 629 -3.66 -8.72 -0.19
C ALA A 629 -5.07 -8.62 0.42
N ILE A 630 -5.18 -8.04 1.61
CA ILE A 630 -6.48 -7.83 2.29
C ILE A 630 -7.34 -6.85 1.50
N ALA A 631 -6.78 -5.72 1.05
CA ALA A 631 -7.49 -4.76 0.22
C ALA A 631 -8.03 -5.41 -1.06
N MET A 632 -7.24 -6.29 -1.69
CA MET A 632 -7.67 -7.08 -2.84
C MET A 632 -8.82 -8.04 -2.49
N ILE A 633 -8.76 -8.75 -1.36
CA ILE A 633 -9.86 -9.60 -0.89
C ILE A 633 -11.15 -8.79 -0.73
N ARG A 634 -11.07 -7.59 -0.11
CA ARG A 634 -12.24 -6.70 0.05
C ARG A 634 -12.84 -6.23 -1.27
N GLN A 635 -12.03 -6.14 -2.32
CA GLN A 635 -12.51 -5.74 -3.64
C GLN A 635 -13.27 -6.87 -4.36
N ILE A 636 -12.90 -8.14 -4.12
CA ILE A 636 -13.43 -9.28 -4.89
C ILE A 636 -14.39 -10.18 -4.12
N ASP A 637 -14.30 -10.24 -2.79
CA ASP A 637 -15.26 -10.97 -1.96
C ASP A 637 -16.52 -10.14 -1.75
N GLN A 638 -17.53 -10.40 -2.58
CA GLN A 638 -18.80 -9.68 -2.59
C GLN A 638 -19.59 -9.80 -1.29
N HIS A 639 -19.32 -10.84 -0.48
CA HIS A 639 -19.96 -11.03 0.81
C HIS A 639 -19.21 -10.34 1.96
N ASN A 640 -18.05 -9.72 1.67
CA ASN A 640 -17.23 -8.99 2.63
C ASN A 640 -16.92 -9.82 3.90
N ARG A 641 -16.47 -11.07 3.73
CA ARG A 641 -16.21 -11.96 4.87
C ARG A 641 -15.10 -11.43 5.76
N PRO A 642 -15.12 -11.77 7.06
CA PRO A 642 -14.07 -11.36 7.95
C PRO A 642 -12.71 -11.96 7.55
N VAL A 643 -11.64 -11.20 7.83
CA VAL A 643 -10.26 -11.65 7.81
C VAL A 643 -9.79 -11.80 9.24
N TRP A 644 -9.30 -12.99 9.59
CA TRP A 644 -8.76 -13.34 10.88
C TRP A 644 -7.26 -13.62 10.78
N ILE A 645 -6.48 -13.18 11.77
CA ILE A 645 -5.08 -13.60 11.93
C ILE A 645 -4.88 -14.11 13.35
N ASN A 646 -4.35 -15.33 13.44
CA ASN A 646 -3.87 -15.94 14.66
C ASN A 646 -2.37 -15.70 14.84
N GLU A 647 -1.94 -15.41 16.06
CA GLU A 647 -0.55 -15.12 16.39
C GLU A 647 -0.05 -15.97 17.56
N ALA A 648 1.28 -16.06 17.69
CA ALA A 648 1.85 -16.57 18.92
C ALA A 648 1.47 -15.64 20.09
N VAL A 649 1.18 -16.18 21.28
CA VAL A 649 0.80 -15.36 22.45
C VAL A 649 1.76 -14.18 22.73
N ASP A 650 3.05 -14.40 22.47
CA ASP A 650 4.14 -13.48 22.75
C ASP A 650 4.58 -12.68 21.50
N SER A 651 3.86 -12.77 20.37
CA SER A 651 4.12 -11.96 19.18
C SER A 651 4.16 -10.47 19.51
N ASP A 652 5.06 -9.74 18.86
CA ASP A 652 5.32 -8.33 19.17
C ASP A 652 4.11 -7.43 18.88
N ALA A 653 3.71 -6.63 19.88
CA ALA A 653 2.53 -5.78 19.80
C ALA A 653 2.69 -4.60 18.83
N ARG A 654 3.91 -4.07 18.67
CA ARG A 654 4.18 -2.93 17.78
C ARG A 654 3.98 -3.35 16.33
N PHE A 655 4.47 -4.53 15.93
CA PHE A 655 4.25 -5.02 14.58
C PHE A 655 2.82 -5.51 14.34
N ALA A 656 2.20 -6.21 15.30
CA ALA A 656 0.81 -6.66 15.17
C ALA A 656 -0.16 -5.48 14.93
N ARG A 657 0.06 -4.34 15.59
CA ARG A 657 -0.74 -3.13 15.38
C ARG A 657 -0.67 -2.54 13.97
N GLN A 658 0.33 -2.90 13.16
CA GLN A 658 0.45 -2.36 11.79
C GLN A 658 -0.54 -2.99 10.79
N TYR A 659 -1.08 -4.18 11.08
CA TYR A 659 -2.10 -4.81 10.25
C TYR A 659 -3.49 -4.84 10.91
N MET A 660 -3.59 -4.54 12.21
CA MET A 660 -4.86 -4.59 12.96
C MET A 660 -6.01 -3.79 12.32
N PRO A 661 -5.77 -2.58 11.76
CA PRO A 661 -6.81 -1.82 11.05
C PRO A 661 -7.30 -2.46 9.74
N HIS A 662 -6.68 -3.53 9.28
CA HIS A 662 -7.02 -4.18 8.01
C HIS A 662 -7.73 -5.53 8.22
N ILE A 663 -7.58 -6.15 9.39
CA ILE A 663 -8.26 -7.40 9.74
C ILE A 663 -9.50 -7.13 10.61
N ASP A 664 -10.38 -8.11 10.75
CA ASP A 664 -11.63 -7.98 11.52
C ASP A 664 -11.62 -8.77 12.82
N ILE A 665 -10.79 -9.80 12.90
CA ILE A 665 -10.69 -10.69 14.04
C ILE A 665 -9.20 -10.91 14.31
N THR A 666 -8.79 -10.85 15.57
CA THR A 666 -7.43 -11.21 15.98
C THR A 666 -7.47 -12.37 16.94
N GLY A 667 -6.32 -12.89 17.33
CA GLY A 667 -6.26 -14.06 18.18
C GLY A 667 -4.85 -14.44 18.50
N ALA A 668 -4.72 -15.35 19.46
CA ALA A 668 -3.48 -16.04 19.67
C ALA A 668 -3.67 -17.45 20.17
N ASP A 669 -2.60 -18.22 19.98
CA ASP A 669 -2.48 -19.55 20.54
C ASP A 669 -1.67 -19.57 21.83
N TYR A 670 -2.16 -20.36 22.79
CA TYR A 670 -1.42 -20.66 24.00
C TYR A 670 -1.75 -22.05 24.52
N TYR A 671 -0.70 -22.84 24.76
CA TYR A 671 -0.80 -24.23 25.18
C TYR A 671 -0.26 -24.41 26.59
N ALA A 672 -1.17 -24.39 27.56
CA ALA A 672 -0.91 -24.26 28.99
C ALA A 672 -0.49 -25.54 29.71
N VAL A 673 -0.94 -26.72 29.26
CA VAL A 673 -0.73 -27.99 29.98
C VAL A 673 0.54 -28.67 29.50
N ARG A 674 1.54 -28.74 30.37
CA ARG A 674 2.87 -29.29 30.09
C ARG A 674 3.41 -30.08 31.27
N SER A 675 4.24 -31.09 30.99
CA SER A 675 4.84 -31.94 32.02
C SER A 675 5.88 -31.23 32.88
N ASP A 676 6.46 -30.14 32.38
CA ASP A 676 7.43 -29.30 33.08
C ASP A 676 6.79 -28.11 33.83
N GLY A 677 5.47 -27.95 33.73
CA GLY A 677 4.71 -26.92 34.43
C GLY A 677 3.42 -26.57 33.68
N THR A 678 2.28 -26.58 34.38
CA THR A 678 0.98 -26.18 33.83
C THR A 678 0.63 -24.76 34.29
N ASP A 679 0.27 -23.88 33.36
CA ASP A 679 -0.08 -22.46 33.63
C ASP A 679 -1.40 -22.10 32.96
N LEU A 680 -2.51 -22.54 33.56
CA LEU A 680 -3.85 -22.36 32.98
C LEU A 680 -4.27 -20.88 32.94
N ALA A 681 -4.03 -20.13 34.02
CA ALA A 681 -4.44 -18.73 34.16
C ALA A 681 -3.73 -17.77 33.18
N SER A 682 -2.71 -18.24 32.44
CA SER A 682 -2.17 -17.47 31.31
C SER A 682 -3.17 -17.31 30.17
N ILE A 683 -4.22 -18.12 30.08
CA ILE A 683 -5.24 -17.99 29.03
C ILE A 683 -6.00 -16.66 29.15
N GLY A 684 -6.49 -16.31 30.34
CA GLY A 684 -7.14 -15.03 30.62
C GLY A 684 -6.20 -13.86 30.34
N ARG A 685 -4.94 -13.94 30.83
CA ARG A 685 -3.91 -12.92 30.55
C ARG A 685 -3.61 -12.76 29.05
N ALA A 686 -3.53 -13.86 28.31
CA ALA A 686 -3.33 -13.84 26.86
C ALA A 686 -4.53 -13.20 26.15
N THR A 687 -5.74 -13.52 26.58
CA THR A 687 -6.98 -12.95 26.03
C THR A 687 -7.03 -11.44 26.27
N ASP A 688 -6.76 -10.98 27.49
CA ASP A 688 -6.68 -9.54 27.84
C ASP A 688 -5.61 -8.82 27.01
N ARG A 689 -4.45 -9.46 26.86
CA ARG A 689 -3.35 -8.93 26.06
C ARG A 689 -3.79 -8.71 24.61
N TRP A 690 -4.42 -9.71 23.98
CA TRP A 690 -4.85 -9.61 22.59
C TRP A 690 -6.07 -8.71 22.38
N ASN A 691 -6.95 -8.59 23.38
CA ASN A 691 -7.98 -7.54 23.40
C ASN A 691 -7.35 -6.14 23.36
N ALA A 692 -6.28 -5.92 24.14
CA ALA A 692 -5.56 -4.64 24.18
C ALA A 692 -4.75 -4.34 22.90
N ILE A 693 -4.20 -5.38 22.24
CA ILE A 693 -3.55 -5.24 20.94
C ILE A 693 -4.61 -4.93 19.86
N GLY A 694 -5.73 -5.64 19.89
CA GLY A 694 -6.78 -5.65 18.87
C GLY A 694 -7.55 -4.33 18.70
N GLN A 695 -7.46 -3.40 19.64
CA GLN A 695 -8.12 -2.08 19.59
C GLN A 695 -9.61 -2.16 19.25
N GLY A 696 -10.29 -3.15 19.85
CA GLY A 696 -11.71 -3.40 19.66
C GLY A 696 -12.05 -4.45 18.61
N ASN A 697 -11.07 -4.98 17.87
CA ASN A 697 -11.28 -6.22 17.12
C ASN A 697 -11.55 -7.38 18.10
N PRO A 698 -12.57 -8.22 17.84
CA PRO A 698 -12.84 -9.42 18.63
C PRO A 698 -11.66 -10.40 18.62
N VAL A 699 -11.46 -11.07 19.75
CA VAL A 699 -10.40 -12.08 19.93
C VAL A 699 -10.97 -13.49 19.81
N TRP A 700 -10.34 -14.31 18.98
CA TRP A 700 -10.49 -15.76 18.96
C TRP A 700 -9.28 -16.41 19.61
N MET A 701 -9.49 -17.26 20.60
CA MET A 701 -8.38 -17.95 21.27
C MET A 701 -8.19 -19.35 20.71
N VAL A 702 -6.95 -19.69 20.36
CA VAL A 702 -6.57 -21.04 19.91
C VAL A 702 -6.00 -21.80 21.11
N LEU A 703 -6.73 -22.82 21.54
CA LEU A 703 -6.51 -23.59 22.75
C LEU A 703 -5.88 -24.95 22.44
N GLN A 704 -5.33 -25.57 23.49
CA GLN A 704 -4.62 -26.83 23.39
C GLN A 704 -5.57 -28.01 23.13
N GLY A 705 -5.51 -28.55 21.91
CA GLY A 705 -6.18 -29.81 21.51
C GLY A 705 -5.23 -31.00 21.39
N PHE A 706 -4.04 -30.92 21.99
CA PHE A 706 -2.99 -31.93 21.85
C PHE A 706 -2.15 -32.11 23.13
N SER A 707 -1.16 -33.00 23.05
CA SER A 707 -0.15 -33.21 24.06
C SER A 707 1.24 -32.98 23.48
N TRP A 708 2.12 -32.28 24.20
CA TRP A 708 3.45 -31.87 23.71
C TRP A 708 4.34 -33.01 23.20
N HIS A 709 4.11 -34.24 23.63
CA HIS A 709 4.82 -35.42 23.12
C HIS A 709 4.63 -35.63 21.61
N ALA A 710 3.46 -35.26 21.08
CA ALA A 710 3.14 -35.37 19.66
C ALA A 710 3.90 -34.34 18.81
N ALA A 711 4.21 -33.17 19.38
CA ALA A 711 5.01 -32.14 18.71
C ALA A 711 6.52 -32.41 18.84
N LYS A 712 6.96 -33.00 19.95
CA LYS A 712 8.37 -33.34 20.23
C LYS A 712 8.44 -34.65 21.01
N ALA A 713 8.98 -35.70 20.38
CA ALA A 713 9.09 -37.04 20.98
C ALA A 713 9.85 -37.10 22.31
N THR A 714 10.66 -36.09 22.64
CA THR A 714 11.36 -35.97 23.92
C THR A 714 10.49 -35.47 25.07
N ARG A 715 9.25 -35.02 24.79
CA ARG A 715 8.31 -34.52 25.79
C ARG A 715 7.42 -35.65 26.32
N THR A 716 7.05 -35.56 27.59
CA THR A 716 6.18 -36.54 28.23
C THR A 716 4.74 -36.41 27.72
N LYS A 717 4.09 -37.56 27.49
CA LYS A 717 2.67 -37.63 27.17
C LYS A 717 1.84 -37.14 28.35
N LEU A 718 1.29 -35.93 28.21
CA LEU A 718 0.33 -35.31 29.12
C LEU A 718 -0.74 -34.60 28.30
N TYR A 719 -1.97 -35.10 28.33
CA TYR A 719 -3.15 -34.42 27.76
C TYR A 719 -3.85 -33.58 28.85
N PRO A 720 -4.45 -32.43 28.51
CA PRO A 720 -5.33 -31.71 29.41
C PRO A 720 -6.49 -32.59 29.89
N THR A 721 -6.81 -32.59 31.17
CA THR A 721 -8.06 -33.20 31.67
C THR A 721 -9.29 -32.43 31.15
N PHE A 722 -10.49 -32.99 31.31
CA PHE A 722 -11.74 -32.30 31.03
C PHE A 722 -11.81 -30.97 31.79
N ALA A 723 -11.50 -30.99 33.10
CA ALA A 723 -11.53 -29.80 33.94
C ALA A 723 -10.54 -28.72 33.46
N GLN A 724 -9.34 -29.11 33.03
CA GLN A 724 -8.34 -28.18 32.49
C GLN A 724 -8.78 -27.60 31.14
N SER A 725 -9.29 -28.44 30.23
CA SER A 725 -9.81 -27.98 28.93
C SER A 725 -11.00 -27.04 29.09
N ARG A 726 -11.90 -27.38 30.01
CA ARG A 726 -13.06 -26.58 30.37
C ARG A 726 -12.66 -25.26 31.00
N PHE A 727 -11.68 -25.25 31.91
CA PHE A 727 -11.09 -24.03 32.47
C PHE A 727 -10.59 -23.12 31.34
N MET A 728 -9.70 -23.60 30.46
CA MET A 728 -9.12 -22.76 29.40
C MET A 728 -10.20 -22.13 28.49
N ALA A 729 -11.25 -22.88 28.14
CA ALA A 729 -12.32 -22.35 27.31
C ALA A 729 -13.13 -21.25 28.01
N TYR A 730 -13.56 -21.48 29.26
CA TYR A 730 -14.36 -20.50 29.99
C TYR A 730 -13.54 -19.30 30.47
N ASP A 731 -12.26 -19.50 30.81
CA ASP A 731 -11.33 -18.44 31.15
C ASP A 731 -11.17 -17.46 29.98
N ALA A 732 -10.96 -17.96 28.76
CA ALA A 732 -10.97 -17.14 27.56
C ALA A 732 -12.31 -16.38 27.38
N ILE A 733 -13.45 -17.05 27.58
CA ILE A 733 -14.78 -16.46 27.39
C ILE A 733 -15.05 -15.32 28.39
N VAL A 734 -14.76 -15.51 29.68
CA VAL A 734 -14.97 -14.48 30.71
C VAL A 734 -14.04 -13.29 30.51
N HIS A 735 -12.85 -13.50 29.95
CA HIS A 735 -11.92 -12.45 29.53
C HIS A 735 -12.26 -11.77 28.20
N GLY A 736 -13.37 -12.14 27.55
CA GLY A 736 -13.87 -11.41 26.38
C GLY A 736 -13.72 -12.13 25.04
N ALA A 737 -13.16 -13.35 25.01
CA ALA A 737 -13.05 -14.09 23.75
C ALA A 737 -14.43 -14.27 23.10
N ARG A 738 -14.45 -14.07 21.78
CA ARG A 738 -15.62 -14.17 20.90
C ARG A 738 -15.62 -15.44 20.05
N GLY A 739 -14.63 -16.31 20.23
CA GLY A 739 -14.53 -17.64 19.64
C GLY A 739 -13.44 -18.44 20.35
N VAL A 740 -13.60 -19.76 20.40
CA VAL A 740 -12.58 -20.69 20.91
C VAL A 740 -12.31 -21.76 19.87
N LEU A 741 -11.03 -22.01 19.61
CA LEU A 741 -10.58 -22.98 18.61
C LEU A 741 -9.58 -23.94 19.24
N TYR A 742 -9.36 -25.10 18.64
CA TYR A 742 -8.44 -26.11 19.14
C TYR A 742 -7.41 -26.49 18.07
N TRP A 743 -6.14 -26.47 18.45
CA TRP A 743 -5.03 -26.89 17.61
C TRP A 743 -4.46 -28.24 18.01
N GLY A 744 -4.02 -29.01 17.01
CA GLY A 744 -3.28 -30.26 17.17
C GLY A 744 -4.12 -31.51 17.43
N SER A 745 -5.45 -31.43 17.33
CA SER A 745 -6.34 -32.58 17.55
C SER A 745 -6.14 -33.74 16.59
N ASN A 746 -5.64 -33.47 15.37
CA ASN A 746 -5.24 -34.48 14.39
C ASN A 746 -4.08 -35.38 14.88
N THR A 747 -3.38 -34.97 15.94
CA THR A 747 -2.26 -35.73 16.53
C THR A 747 -2.68 -36.56 17.75
N ILE A 748 -3.98 -36.58 18.09
CA ILE A 748 -4.47 -37.30 19.26
C ILE A 748 -4.29 -38.80 19.07
N ASP A 749 -3.47 -39.41 19.92
CA ASP A 749 -3.27 -40.86 20.02
C ASP A 749 -4.00 -41.47 21.25
N GLU A 750 -4.79 -40.66 21.96
CA GLU A 750 -5.60 -41.04 23.13
C GLU A 750 -7.10 -40.79 22.85
N PRO A 751 -7.88 -41.82 22.46
CA PRO A 751 -9.28 -41.66 22.08
C PRO A 751 -10.18 -41.08 23.18
N GLN A 752 -9.86 -41.32 24.45
CA GLN A 752 -10.65 -40.78 25.58
C GLN A 752 -10.51 -39.27 25.68
N PHE A 753 -9.31 -38.71 25.41
CA PHE A 753 -9.12 -37.26 25.37
C PHE A 753 -9.96 -36.59 24.28
N ARG A 754 -10.03 -37.17 23.08
CA ARG A 754 -10.91 -36.66 22.02
C ARG A 754 -12.37 -36.63 22.45
N THR A 755 -12.82 -37.68 23.14
CA THR A 755 -14.17 -37.76 23.68
C THR A 755 -14.41 -36.68 24.75
N SER A 756 -13.39 -36.40 25.59
CA SER A 756 -13.40 -35.31 26.56
C SER A 756 -13.55 -33.91 25.91
N LEU A 757 -12.79 -33.64 24.84
CA LEU A 757 -12.95 -32.39 24.07
C LEU A 757 -14.36 -32.27 23.46
N TYR A 758 -14.93 -33.37 22.96
CA TYR A 758 -16.30 -33.38 22.42
C TYR A 758 -17.37 -33.13 23.49
N ALA A 759 -17.16 -33.60 24.73
CA ALA A 759 -18.04 -33.25 25.84
C ALA A 759 -18.02 -31.74 26.13
N LEU A 760 -16.85 -31.11 26.04
CA LEU A 760 -16.70 -29.66 26.23
C LEU A 760 -17.35 -28.87 25.09
N THR A 761 -17.07 -29.22 23.83
CA THR A 761 -17.67 -28.52 22.68
C THR A 761 -19.19 -28.67 22.66
N SER A 762 -19.72 -29.81 23.11
CA SER A 762 -21.16 -30.05 23.20
C SER A 762 -21.80 -29.19 24.29
N GLU A 763 -21.11 -28.99 25.42
CA GLU A 763 -21.53 -28.03 26.44
C GLU A 763 -21.57 -26.59 25.89
N LEU A 764 -20.51 -26.14 25.22
CA LEU A 764 -20.49 -24.80 24.60
C LEU A 764 -21.55 -24.63 23.51
N SER A 765 -21.83 -25.68 22.74
CA SER A 765 -22.87 -25.70 21.71
C SER A 765 -24.28 -25.54 22.31
N ALA A 766 -24.56 -26.22 23.43
CA ALA A 766 -25.82 -26.05 24.16
C ALA A 766 -26.00 -24.61 24.68
N LEU A 767 -24.90 -23.89 24.96
CA LEU A 767 -24.89 -22.52 25.46
C LEU A 767 -24.82 -21.45 24.37
N GLN A 768 -24.84 -21.81 23.08
CA GLN A 768 -24.79 -20.88 21.94
C GLN A 768 -25.71 -19.65 22.05
N PRO A 769 -26.98 -19.77 22.49
CA PRO A 769 -27.88 -18.62 22.61
C PRO A 769 -27.38 -17.55 23.57
N PHE A 770 -26.68 -17.95 24.65
CA PHE A 770 -26.06 -17.01 25.60
C PHE A 770 -24.72 -16.50 25.12
N LEU A 771 -23.88 -17.36 24.54
CA LEU A 771 -22.54 -16.97 24.06
C LEU A 771 -22.59 -15.91 22.96
N THR A 772 -23.68 -15.87 22.20
CA THR A 772 -23.99 -14.86 21.18
C THR A 772 -24.93 -13.74 21.66
N GLY A 773 -25.48 -13.90 22.87
CA GLY A 773 -26.41 -12.99 23.51
C GLY A 773 -25.75 -11.77 24.13
N GLU A 774 -26.52 -11.06 24.94
CA GLU A 774 -26.07 -9.84 25.59
C GLU A 774 -25.15 -10.17 26.77
N ARG A 775 -24.00 -9.50 26.83
CA ARG A 775 -23.14 -9.52 28.03
C ARG A 775 -23.59 -8.40 28.96
N MET A 776 -23.83 -8.73 30.22
CA MET A 776 -24.22 -7.74 31.22
C MET A 776 -23.00 -7.21 31.96
N ASP A 777 -22.91 -5.89 32.03
CA ASP A 777 -21.86 -5.19 32.77
C ASP A 777 -22.19 -5.08 34.27
N GLY A 778 -21.17 -4.83 35.09
CA GLY A 778 -21.33 -4.56 36.52
C GLY A 778 -21.54 -5.78 37.41
N VAL A 779 -21.22 -6.98 36.92
CA VAL A 779 -21.25 -8.21 37.70
C VAL A 779 -19.84 -8.59 38.14
N ASP A 780 -19.59 -8.50 39.44
CA ASP A 780 -18.27 -8.72 40.04
C ASP A 780 -18.31 -9.86 41.06
N ALA A 781 -17.24 -10.65 41.13
CA ALA A 781 -17.02 -11.68 42.15
C ALA A 781 -15.99 -11.20 43.17
N ASN A 782 -16.46 -10.91 44.38
CA ASN A 782 -15.62 -10.52 45.50
C ASN A 782 -15.27 -11.75 46.37
N LEU A 783 -14.06 -11.75 46.94
CA LEU A 783 -13.64 -12.78 47.87
C LEU A 783 -13.95 -12.37 49.31
N ILE A 784 -14.69 -13.24 50.01
CA ILE A 784 -14.83 -13.18 51.46
C ILE A 784 -13.69 -14.02 52.04
N HIS A 785 -12.64 -13.35 52.50
CA HIS A 785 -11.41 -14.00 52.93
C HIS A 785 -11.57 -14.78 54.24
N ASP A 786 -11.05 -16.01 54.27
CA ASP A 786 -10.75 -16.73 55.52
C ASP A 786 -9.39 -16.31 56.09
N LEU A 787 -9.16 -16.57 57.38
CA LEU A 787 -7.95 -16.24 58.13
C LEU A 787 -6.65 -16.78 57.52
N PHE A 788 -6.73 -17.83 56.71
CA PHE A 788 -5.58 -18.53 56.10
C PHE A 788 -5.57 -18.50 54.57
N ASP A 789 -6.38 -17.62 53.96
CA ASP A 789 -6.47 -17.53 52.51
C ASP A 789 -5.13 -17.12 51.88
N LYS A 790 -4.74 -17.84 50.82
CA LYS A 790 -3.60 -17.47 50.00
C LYS A 790 -3.97 -16.30 49.09
N ASN A 791 -3.00 -15.42 48.84
CA ASN A 791 -3.11 -14.45 47.76
C ASN A 791 -3.19 -15.19 46.41
N GLY A 792 -3.98 -14.65 45.50
CA GLY A 792 -4.20 -15.21 44.18
C GLY A 792 -4.74 -14.17 43.21
N ILE A 793 -5.04 -14.59 41.99
CA ILE A 793 -5.71 -13.80 40.94
C ILE A 793 -7.18 -13.56 41.33
N GLY A 794 -7.85 -14.60 41.84
CA GLY A 794 -9.24 -14.53 42.30
C GLY A 794 -10.24 -15.23 41.37
N VAL A 795 -11.51 -14.80 41.45
CA VAL A 795 -12.61 -15.37 40.67
C VAL A 795 -13.11 -14.34 39.67
N ARG A 796 -13.28 -14.74 38.41
CA ARG A 796 -13.92 -13.95 37.36
C ARG A 796 -15.39 -14.32 37.24
N SER A 797 -16.21 -13.33 36.96
CA SER A 797 -17.64 -13.48 36.69
C SER A 797 -18.03 -12.92 35.32
N LEU A 798 -18.99 -13.58 34.68
CA LEU A 798 -19.64 -13.08 33.48
C LEU A 798 -21.12 -13.46 33.52
N LEU A 799 -21.99 -12.46 33.39
CA LEU A 799 -23.43 -12.67 33.25
C LEU A 799 -23.85 -12.44 31.80
N LEU A 800 -24.55 -13.42 31.23
CA LEU A 800 -25.09 -13.39 29.88
C LEU A 800 -26.61 -13.45 29.93
N ARG A 801 -27.26 -12.72 29.02
CA ARG A 801 -28.72 -12.75 28.83
C ARG A 801 -29.08 -13.25 27.43
N HIS A 802 -30.06 -14.15 27.39
CA HIS A 802 -30.73 -14.56 26.17
C HIS A 802 -32.24 -14.53 26.41
N GLU A 803 -32.94 -13.64 25.71
CA GLU A 803 -34.36 -13.36 25.96
C GLU A 803 -34.60 -13.03 27.45
N GLU A 804 -35.41 -13.83 28.15
CA GLU A 804 -35.72 -13.67 29.58
C GLU A 804 -34.82 -14.51 30.50
N ASP A 805 -33.91 -15.30 29.92
CA ASP A 805 -33.05 -16.24 30.64
C ASP A 805 -31.63 -15.71 30.79
N PHE A 806 -30.96 -16.25 31.81
CA PHE A 806 -29.63 -15.80 32.21
C PHE A 806 -28.67 -16.96 32.43
N LEU A 807 -27.40 -16.69 32.14
CA LEU A 807 -26.28 -17.58 32.39
C LEU A 807 -25.19 -16.83 33.17
N LEU A 808 -24.89 -17.28 34.39
CA LEU A 808 -23.79 -16.75 35.20
C LEU A 808 -22.61 -17.72 35.15
N ILE A 809 -21.49 -17.30 34.59
CA ILE A 809 -20.24 -18.05 34.53
C ILE A 809 -19.31 -17.50 35.61
N LEU A 810 -18.75 -18.39 36.43
CA LEU A 810 -17.71 -18.11 37.40
C LEU A 810 -16.49 -18.97 37.11
N VAL A 811 -15.30 -18.38 37.10
CA VAL A 811 -14.02 -19.06 36.88
C VAL A 811 -13.08 -18.71 38.02
N ASN A 812 -12.64 -19.71 38.79
CA ASN A 812 -11.62 -19.51 39.82
C ASN A 812 -10.24 -19.58 39.16
N GLU A 813 -9.57 -18.45 38.93
CA GLU A 813 -8.26 -18.38 38.29
C GLU A 813 -7.11 -18.84 39.23
N ASP A 814 -7.44 -19.20 40.47
CA ASP A 814 -6.48 -19.65 41.47
C ASP A 814 -6.24 -21.16 41.48
N ASP A 815 -5.00 -21.53 41.84
CA ASP A 815 -4.55 -22.91 42.07
C ASP A 815 -4.99 -23.49 43.42
N HIS A 816 -5.85 -22.77 44.15
CA HIS A 816 -6.38 -23.13 45.45
C HIS A 816 -7.88 -22.84 45.54
N HIS A 817 -8.54 -23.42 46.55
CA HIS A 817 -9.97 -23.25 46.75
C HIS A 817 -10.31 -21.85 47.29
N ARG A 818 -11.55 -21.40 47.06
CA ARG A 818 -12.15 -20.20 47.63
C ARG A 818 -13.44 -20.58 48.34
N LEU A 819 -13.53 -20.37 49.66
CA LEU A 819 -14.69 -20.78 50.48
C LEU A 819 -15.77 -19.69 50.61
N GLY A 820 -15.50 -18.48 50.14
CA GLY A 820 -16.45 -17.37 50.11
C GLY A 820 -16.29 -16.54 48.85
N VAL A 821 -17.09 -16.84 47.84
CA VAL A 821 -17.17 -16.06 46.59
C VAL A 821 -18.52 -15.36 46.58
N ASP A 822 -18.54 -14.04 46.79
CA ASP A 822 -19.75 -13.21 46.80
C ASP A 822 -19.87 -12.47 45.47
N VAL A 823 -20.84 -12.87 44.66
CA VAL A 823 -21.10 -12.34 43.33
C VAL A 823 -22.18 -11.27 43.43
N HIS A 824 -21.87 -10.03 43.06
CA HIS A 824 -22.78 -8.88 43.10
C HIS A 824 -23.19 -8.42 41.69
N GLY A 825 -24.08 -7.42 41.62
CA GLY A 825 -24.60 -6.89 40.35
C GLY A 825 -25.72 -7.72 39.75
N LEU A 826 -26.33 -8.61 40.54
CA LEU A 826 -27.37 -9.53 40.09
C LEU A 826 -28.79 -8.99 40.34
N ASP A 827 -28.98 -7.67 40.45
CA ASP A 827 -30.27 -7.07 40.81
C ASP A 827 -31.41 -7.44 39.85
N VAL A 828 -31.08 -7.58 38.55
CA VAL A 828 -32.01 -8.02 37.50
C VAL A 828 -32.55 -9.43 37.73
N LEU A 829 -31.84 -10.23 38.54
CA LEU A 829 -32.19 -11.62 38.88
C LEU A 829 -32.93 -11.73 40.21
N ASN A 830 -33.18 -10.65 40.95
CA ASN A 830 -33.85 -10.72 42.25
C ASN A 830 -35.18 -11.51 42.16
N GLY A 831 -35.31 -12.53 43.01
CA GLY A 831 -36.44 -13.45 43.03
C GLY A 831 -36.37 -14.63 42.04
N ARG A 832 -35.37 -14.67 41.14
CA ARG A 832 -35.13 -15.80 40.24
C ARG A 832 -34.21 -16.84 40.90
N GLU A 833 -34.41 -18.13 40.59
CA GLU A 833 -33.53 -19.23 41.02
C GLU A 833 -32.46 -19.48 39.95
N MET A 834 -31.20 -19.47 40.35
CA MET A 834 -30.04 -19.84 39.54
C MET A 834 -29.64 -21.28 39.89
N GLN A 835 -29.51 -22.15 38.90
CA GLN A 835 -29.20 -23.57 39.08
C GLN A 835 -27.88 -23.92 38.41
N LEU A 836 -26.98 -24.61 39.12
CA LEU A 836 -25.68 -25.03 38.62
C LEU A 836 -25.85 -26.13 37.56
N LEU A 837 -25.33 -25.86 36.35
CA LEU A 837 -25.23 -26.86 35.30
C LEU A 837 -24.26 -27.96 35.71
N TYR A 838 -24.67 -29.21 35.48
CA TYR A 838 -23.98 -30.45 35.83
C TYR A 838 -23.66 -30.63 37.33
N GLY A 839 -24.37 -29.91 38.20
CA GLY A 839 -24.25 -29.99 39.66
C GLY A 839 -25.58 -29.89 40.39
N ASN A 840 -25.56 -29.88 41.72
CA ASN A 840 -26.76 -29.85 42.56
C ASN A 840 -26.98 -28.51 43.27
N GLU A 841 -26.06 -27.56 43.09
CA GLU A 841 -26.15 -26.26 43.73
C GLU A 841 -27.21 -25.38 43.07
N LYS A 842 -27.94 -24.63 43.90
CA LYS A 842 -28.94 -23.67 43.46
C LYS A 842 -29.03 -22.52 44.46
N ALA A 843 -29.34 -21.34 43.96
CA ALA A 843 -29.47 -20.13 44.77
C ALA A 843 -30.60 -19.24 44.22
N THR A 844 -31.52 -18.84 45.08
CA THR A 844 -32.47 -17.77 44.76
C THR A 844 -31.79 -16.43 45.02
N ILE A 845 -31.72 -15.58 44.00
CA ILE A 845 -31.06 -14.28 44.13
C ILE A 845 -31.93 -13.36 44.98
N ALA A 846 -31.32 -12.79 46.01
CA ALA A 846 -31.91 -11.77 46.88
C ALA A 846 -30.87 -10.69 47.15
N ASN A 847 -31.28 -9.42 47.20
CA ASN A 847 -30.37 -8.27 47.37
C ASN A 847 -29.28 -8.17 46.30
N GLY A 848 -29.55 -8.69 45.09
CA GLY A 848 -28.64 -8.59 43.96
C GLY A 848 -27.34 -9.37 44.12
N ASN A 849 -27.29 -10.40 44.98
CA ASN A 849 -26.08 -11.21 45.16
C ASN A 849 -26.29 -12.73 45.26
N LEU A 850 -25.19 -13.47 45.09
CA LEU A 850 -25.07 -14.92 45.23
C LEU A 850 -23.73 -15.26 45.90
N VAL A 851 -23.76 -16.08 46.95
CA VAL A 851 -22.53 -16.57 47.60
C VAL A 851 -22.31 -18.06 47.28
N THR A 852 -21.12 -18.41 46.80
CA THR A 852 -20.72 -19.80 46.51
C THR A 852 -19.29 -20.09 46.98
N ARG A 853 -18.82 -21.32 46.72
CA ARG A 853 -17.47 -21.82 47.02
C ARG A 853 -16.90 -22.45 45.76
N MET A 854 -15.60 -22.33 45.53
CA MET A 854 -14.98 -22.87 44.32
C MET A 854 -13.69 -23.66 44.63
N GLN A 855 -13.49 -24.77 43.93
CA GLN A 855 -12.26 -25.56 43.93
C GLN A 855 -11.17 -24.89 43.05
N PRO A 856 -9.89 -25.32 43.17
CA PRO A 856 -8.82 -24.83 42.30
C PRO A 856 -9.18 -24.96 40.82
N PHE A 857 -9.01 -23.88 40.04
CA PHE A 857 -9.33 -23.86 38.61
C PHE A 857 -10.75 -24.35 38.26
N GLU A 858 -11.70 -24.25 39.20
CA GLU A 858 -13.08 -24.67 38.96
C GLU A 858 -13.82 -23.65 38.09
N VAL A 859 -14.69 -24.16 37.24
CA VAL A 859 -15.66 -23.37 36.49
C VAL A 859 -17.06 -23.72 36.96
N LYS A 860 -17.83 -22.74 37.42
CA LYS A 860 -19.25 -22.89 37.73
C LYS A 860 -20.08 -22.12 36.72
N VAL A 861 -21.12 -22.76 36.20
CA VAL A 861 -22.04 -22.16 35.24
C VAL A 861 -23.45 -22.34 35.77
N PHE A 862 -24.09 -21.25 36.17
CA PHE A 862 -25.46 -21.24 36.64
C PHE A 862 -26.41 -20.75 35.55
N SER A 863 -27.61 -21.32 35.49
CA SER A 863 -28.66 -20.90 34.57
C SER A 863 -30.01 -20.78 35.27
N THR A 864 -30.89 -19.92 34.77
CA THR A 864 -32.32 -19.88 35.15
C THR A 864 -33.10 -21.09 34.62
N LEU A 865 -32.60 -21.82 33.61
CA LEU A 865 -33.24 -22.99 33.00
C LEU A 865 -32.26 -24.14 32.76
N LYS A 866 -31.80 -24.79 33.83
CA LYS A 866 -30.81 -25.88 33.77
C LYS A 866 -31.14 -26.97 32.74
N ASP A 867 -32.35 -27.51 32.77
CA ASP A 867 -32.75 -28.67 31.95
C ASP A 867 -32.77 -28.37 30.44
N ALA A 868 -32.85 -27.09 30.05
CA ALA A 868 -32.83 -26.66 28.66
C ALA A 868 -31.40 -26.58 28.08
N TYR A 869 -30.39 -26.41 28.93
CA TYR A 869 -29.03 -26.04 28.51
C TYR A 869 -27.95 -27.04 28.94
N GLU A 870 -28.30 -28.12 29.63
CA GLU A 870 -27.41 -29.27 29.78
C GLU A 870 -27.38 -30.12 28.51
N THR A 871 -26.18 -30.35 27.96
CA THR A 871 -26.03 -31.33 26.88
C THR A 871 -26.29 -32.75 27.38
N LYS A 872 -26.83 -33.58 26.47
CA LYS A 872 -26.95 -35.02 26.67
C LYS A 872 -25.61 -35.74 26.47
N TRP A 873 -24.63 -35.10 25.82
CA TRP A 873 -23.30 -35.66 25.56
C TRP A 873 -22.41 -35.51 26.81
N ARG A 874 -22.45 -36.50 27.70
CA ARG A 874 -21.70 -36.46 28.97
C ARG A 874 -20.45 -37.33 29.01
N ASP A 875 -20.30 -38.24 28.05
CA ASP A 875 -19.16 -39.16 28.00
C ASP A 875 -17.84 -38.38 27.81
N GLY A 876 -16.81 -38.71 28.61
CA GLY A 876 -15.49 -38.09 28.55
C GLY A 876 -15.27 -36.93 29.54
N ARG A 877 -16.29 -36.56 30.33
CA ARG A 877 -16.14 -35.53 31.39
C ARG A 877 -15.29 -36.01 32.58
N GLU A 878 -15.06 -37.31 32.67
CA GLU A 878 -14.25 -37.99 33.70
C GLU A 878 -12.76 -38.11 33.35
N PHE A 879 -12.38 -37.79 32.12
CA PHE A 879 -10.98 -37.69 31.69
C PHE A 879 -10.26 -36.55 32.40
#